data_AF-A0A8C8ASL2-F1
#
_entry.id   AF-A0A8C8ASL2-F1
#
_cell.length_a   1.000
_cell.length_b   1.000
_cell.length_c   1.000
_cell.angle_alpha   90.00
_cell.angle_beta   90.00
_cell.angle_gamma   90.00
#
_symmetry.space_group_name_H-M   'P 1'
#
loop_
_entity.id
_entity.type
_entity.pdbx_description
1 polymer ?
#
loop_
_entity_poly.entity_id
_entity_poly.type
_entity_poly.pdbx_seq_one_letter_code
_entity_poly.pdbx_strand_id
1 'polypeptide(L)'
;QRDFLTYDGTRFTVTAFSGWIKGSPLYLHIGEVIDGVDMRAEVGLLTRNILIQGEMEDSCYGQNQCQFFSFDTFGGHIKILRNFSSVHMSGVELKNMGQQILGSYPVHFHLAEDVDERGGYERPTYLDNLAIHHCFSRCVAIHGTHGLLVKDTIGYDTLGHCFFLEDGTEQRNTFYHNLGLLTRSGTILPSDRSEAMCLAIRSHVYGNYVPVPSTDCMAVSTFWIANPNNNLIENAAAGAQDVGIWYIFHRVPTGQSEGQYPEGHAEHTPLGVFYNNRVHSNFKAGLFIGKGVKTTRASAEDPREYLTVDNARFHPHQDADPEKPRVPAVIDGLIAFKNNDHGAWARGGDIIFRNSGFSDNGIGLTLASDGTFPTDEGSSLEVTRSIFVGESSNFGSQGGQNSYWGKGANGEYRTLPRNKTFPIRGFQIYDGPVRMAKCTFKKFIPTVDRYSSAIGFFMKNSWQISPQNNVSQILMEKSVGLKVFFGRSGQWFGSNDNDGDKMSIFHDLDGSVTGYPDTFIGRADNYLLRHPGCLTVPRWNGVMCTGKFAQLYIQARRPENLTLSIARAAYHSHPLRLQGVNRGAPYQQYQPVVMLEQAYVIQWDGRAPEDIILYPINFNRGDWLCVALCYPRESVFQVVADIYQRRTGTVHSVKHYLAAPSRASALSRTGERLFYFDRASGYLFVHLQAHEARKGHSYCSQQGCERIKIMAHMYPGDSWSCGPNPFPERPAAAQRPVSRHPAGLCRACGAPQKQNQSETPQPPSIKPTCFLLQINDTVFLFNRRGIFFMVLDACSGAVVSRRHFGTVTGENAASAITDYTSSCSNPCLIETKKGTSPTFISKPGHSLCVCFSGSFAMLGYKGQAKPSWIKVLNHAGYQKAASLQHYVPLKLKEYQCPANGDESLKFAFSQNHSEHISVEAVAPRD
;
A
#
# COMPACT_ATOMS: atom_id res chain seq x y z
N GLN A 1 -39.23 -5.11 -14.70
CA GLN A 1 -38.60 -4.08 -15.55
C GLN A 1 -38.42 -2.84 -14.70
N ARG A 2 -37.18 -2.39 -14.49
CA ARG A 2 -36.88 -1.16 -13.72
C ARG A 2 -35.88 -0.34 -14.53
N ASP A 3 -36.16 0.95 -14.66
CA ASP A 3 -35.32 1.88 -15.40
C ASP A 3 -34.26 2.45 -14.46
N PHE A 4 -33.02 2.41 -14.92
CA PHE A 4 -31.87 2.98 -14.23
C PHE A 4 -31.24 4.04 -15.12
N LEU A 5 -30.61 5.01 -14.46
CA LEU A 5 -29.80 6.04 -15.09
C LEU A 5 -28.37 5.83 -14.59
N THR A 6 -27.45 5.54 -15.49
CA THR A 6 -26.01 5.58 -15.17
C THR A 6 -25.58 7.02 -14.88
N TYR A 7 -24.40 7.16 -14.28
CA TYR A 7 -23.80 8.46 -13.99
C TYR A 7 -23.53 9.32 -15.24
N ASP A 8 -23.28 8.70 -16.39
CA ASP A 8 -23.11 9.39 -17.68
C ASP A 8 -24.44 9.75 -18.38
N GLY A 9 -25.58 9.50 -17.73
CA GLY A 9 -26.90 9.82 -18.24
C GLY A 9 -27.50 8.75 -19.16
N THR A 10 -26.83 7.62 -19.35
CA THR A 10 -27.38 6.48 -20.10
C THR A 10 -28.55 5.87 -19.34
N ARG A 11 -29.75 5.94 -19.93
CA ARG A 11 -30.91 5.21 -19.44
C ARG A 11 -30.81 3.77 -19.91
N PHE A 12 -30.85 2.84 -18.98
CA PHE A 12 -30.94 1.42 -19.31
C PHE A 12 -32.06 0.78 -18.51
N THR A 13 -32.77 -0.13 -19.17
CA THR A 13 -33.92 -0.82 -18.62
C THR A 13 -33.52 -2.26 -18.35
N VAL A 14 -33.49 -2.64 -17.08
CA VAL A 14 -33.22 -4.04 -16.71
C VAL A 14 -34.49 -4.84 -16.93
N THR A 15 -34.52 -5.62 -18.02
CA THR A 15 -35.68 -6.40 -18.48
C THR A 15 -35.70 -7.84 -17.93
N ALA A 16 -34.55 -8.45 -17.62
CA ALA A 16 -34.42 -9.70 -16.86
C ALA A 16 -32.97 -9.89 -16.33
N PHE A 17 -32.78 -10.41 -15.10
CA PHE A 17 -31.47 -10.90 -14.60
C PHE A 17 -31.66 -12.03 -13.56
N SER A 18 -30.63 -12.87 -13.41
CA SER A 18 -30.53 -14.04 -12.51
C SER A 18 -30.42 -13.72 -11.00
N GLY A 19 -31.31 -12.87 -10.47
CA GLY A 19 -31.30 -12.60 -9.01
C GLY A 19 -32.24 -11.53 -8.49
N TRP A 20 -33.22 -11.05 -9.26
CA TRP A 20 -34.33 -10.29 -8.68
C TRP A 20 -35.27 -11.28 -7.98
N ILE A 21 -35.34 -11.27 -6.65
CA ILE A 21 -36.50 -11.85 -5.96
C ILE A 21 -37.61 -10.79 -6.02
N LYS A 22 -38.59 -11.00 -6.90
CA LYS A 22 -39.80 -10.15 -7.04
C LYS A 22 -39.54 -8.66 -7.28
N GLY A 23 -38.52 -8.29 -8.08
CA GLY A 23 -38.28 -6.88 -8.39
C GLY A 23 -37.61 -6.06 -7.27
N SER A 24 -36.94 -6.71 -6.30
CA SER A 24 -35.91 -6.10 -5.45
C SER A 24 -34.46 -6.58 -5.78
N PRO A 25 -33.44 -5.70 -5.76
CA PRO A 25 -32.05 -6.11 -5.96
C PRO A 25 -31.60 -7.05 -4.84
N LEU A 26 -30.70 -8.00 -5.16
CA LEU A 26 -30.20 -8.97 -4.17
C LEU A 26 -29.46 -8.29 -3.00
N TYR A 27 -28.76 -7.18 -3.30
CA TYR A 27 -28.05 -6.36 -2.32
C TYR A 27 -28.34 -4.88 -2.57
N LEU A 28 -28.33 -4.07 -1.51
CA LEU A 28 -28.39 -2.62 -1.62
C LEU A 28 -27.01 -2.06 -1.95
N HIS A 29 -27.01 -1.03 -2.79
CA HIS A 29 -25.80 -0.36 -3.23
C HIS A 29 -25.92 1.15 -3.02
N ILE A 30 -24.77 1.78 -2.78
CA ILE A 30 -24.71 3.23 -2.71
C ILE A 30 -24.55 3.84 -4.11
N GLY A 31 -25.26 4.95 -4.36
CA GLY A 31 -25.25 5.65 -5.64
C GLY A 31 -24.48 6.98 -5.63
N GLU A 32 -23.94 7.38 -4.49
CA GLU A 32 -23.24 8.64 -4.29
C GLU A 32 -21.86 8.46 -3.65
N VAL A 33 -21.02 9.49 -3.75
CA VAL A 33 -19.74 9.56 -3.05
C VAL A 33 -20.00 9.97 -1.61
N ILE A 34 -19.49 9.20 -0.64
CA ILE A 34 -19.74 9.42 0.78
C ILE A 34 -18.43 9.68 1.51
N ASP A 35 -18.43 10.68 2.40
CA ASP A 35 -17.29 11.02 3.27
C ASP A 35 -15.97 11.36 2.55
N GLY A 36 -16.00 11.55 1.23
CA GLY A 36 -14.80 11.74 0.40
C GLY A 36 -14.21 10.42 -0.12
N VAL A 37 -14.99 9.33 -0.15
CA VAL A 37 -14.62 8.06 -0.77
C VAL A 37 -15.72 7.65 -1.75
N ASP A 38 -15.35 7.36 -3.00
CA ASP A 38 -16.30 6.90 -4.02
C ASP A 38 -16.55 5.40 -3.83
N MET A 39 -17.67 5.08 -3.18
CA MET A 39 -18.08 3.69 -2.89
C MET A 39 -19.23 3.23 -3.80
N ARG A 40 -19.54 3.98 -4.87
CA ARG A 40 -20.66 3.68 -5.76
C ARG A 40 -20.57 2.27 -6.33
N ALA A 41 -21.71 1.65 -6.64
CA ALA A 41 -21.71 0.30 -7.20
C ALA A 41 -20.97 0.18 -8.53
N GLU A 42 -20.26 -0.93 -8.67
CA GLU A 42 -19.78 -1.42 -9.96
C GLU A 42 -20.94 -2.02 -10.75
N VAL A 43 -20.98 -1.75 -12.06
CA VAL A 43 -22.03 -2.26 -12.96
C VAL A 43 -21.35 -2.89 -14.17
N GLY A 44 -21.60 -4.18 -14.39
CA GLY A 44 -21.09 -4.93 -15.53
C GLY A 44 -22.22 -5.54 -16.36
N LEU A 45 -22.16 -5.41 -17.68
CA LEU A 45 -23.06 -6.09 -18.61
C LEU A 45 -22.47 -7.45 -19.00
N LEU A 46 -23.12 -8.53 -18.59
CA LEU A 46 -22.62 -9.89 -18.81
C LEU A 46 -22.89 -10.43 -20.22
N THR A 47 -23.96 -9.98 -20.89
CA THR A 47 -24.33 -10.52 -22.19
C THR A 47 -23.57 -9.85 -23.34
N ARG A 48 -23.09 -10.64 -24.30
CA ARG A 48 -22.43 -10.13 -25.53
C ARG A 48 -23.05 -10.73 -26.80
N ASN A 49 -22.65 -10.21 -27.96
CA ASN A 49 -23.18 -10.68 -29.25
C ASN A 49 -22.61 -12.04 -29.68
N ILE A 50 -21.45 -12.43 -29.13
CA ILE A 50 -20.79 -13.70 -29.42
C ILE A 50 -20.74 -14.49 -28.11
N LEU A 51 -21.50 -15.58 -28.00
CA LEU A 51 -21.46 -16.48 -26.85
C LEU A 51 -20.71 -17.76 -27.20
N ILE A 52 -19.68 -18.07 -26.42
CA ILE A 52 -18.98 -19.35 -26.42
C ILE A 52 -19.24 -19.99 -25.05
N GLN A 53 -19.83 -21.19 -25.04
CA GLN A 53 -20.11 -21.89 -23.79
C GLN A 53 -19.83 -23.39 -23.86
N GLY A 54 -19.42 -23.97 -22.74
CA GLY A 54 -19.36 -25.41 -22.56
C GLY A 54 -20.75 -26.01 -22.35
N GLU A 55 -20.95 -27.22 -22.86
CA GLU A 55 -22.12 -28.07 -22.58
C GLU A 55 -21.96 -28.74 -21.21
N MET A 56 -22.98 -28.62 -20.35
CA MET A 56 -22.91 -29.03 -18.94
C MET A 56 -23.88 -30.15 -18.64
N GLU A 57 -23.46 -31.05 -17.77
CA GLU A 57 -24.36 -32.02 -17.13
C GLU A 57 -25.12 -31.39 -15.94
N ASP A 58 -26.29 -31.95 -15.59
CA ASP A 58 -27.16 -31.46 -14.52
C ASP A 58 -26.54 -31.59 -13.11
N SER A 59 -25.50 -32.40 -12.97
CA SER A 59 -24.83 -32.67 -11.70
C SER A 59 -23.37 -33.04 -11.91
N CYS A 60 -22.57 -32.96 -10.84
CA CYS A 60 -21.20 -33.45 -10.91
C CYS A 60 -21.13 -34.97 -11.14
N TYR A 61 -20.20 -35.41 -11.99
CA TYR A 61 -19.99 -36.82 -12.33
C TYR A 61 -18.50 -37.18 -12.38
N GLY A 62 -18.21 -38.48 -12.27
CA GLY A 62 -16.86 -39.03 -12.47
C GLY A 62 -15.79 -38.44 -11.54
N GLN A 63 -14.63 -38.09 -12.10
CA GLN A 63 -13.47 -37.55 -11.38
C GLN A 63 -13.46 -36.01 -11.34
N ASN A 64 -14.60 -35.37 -11.56
CA ASN A 64 -14.75 -33.92 -11.69
C ASN A 64 -14.82 -33.18 -10.33
N GLN A 65 -14.05 -33.66 -9.34
CA GLN A 65 -13.98 -33.08 -7.99
C GLN A 65 -15.33 -33.00 -7.24
N CYS A 66 -16.21 -33.99 -7.43
CA CYS A 66 -17.57 -33.99 -6.88
C CYS A 66 -17.67 -33.98 -5.34
N GLN A 67 -16.57 -34.27 -4.66
CA GLN A 67 -16.46 -34.12 -3.21
C GLN A 67 -16.44 -32.65 -2.76
N PHE A 68 -16.13 -31.70 -3.65
CA PHE A 68 -16.08 -30.27 -3.36
C PHE A 68 -17.11 -29.46 -4.14
N PHE A 69 -17.50 -29.91 -5.33
CA PHE A 69 -18.45 -29.21 -6.19
C PHE A 69 -19.65 -30.11 -6.50
N SER A 70 -20.86 -29.62 -6.25
CA SER A 70 -22.10 -30.36 -6.54
C SER A 70 -22.55 -30.24 -8.00
N PHE A 71 -21.80 -29.51 -8.82
CA PHE A 71 -22.11 -29.18 -10.21
C PHE A 71 -20.94 -29.60 -11.12
N ASP A 72 -21.22 -29.73 -12.40
CA ASP A 72 -20.22 -30.05 -13.42
C ASP A 72 -19.16 -28.93 -13.51
N THR A 73 -17.89 -29.28 -13.36
CA THR A 73 -16.74 -28.39 -13.55
C THR A 73 -15.94 -28.67 -14.83
N PHE A 74 -16.51 -29.36 -15.82
CA PHE A 74 -15.85 -29.75 -17.07
C PHE A 74 -16.26 -28.84 -18.26
N GLY A 75 -15.89 -27.57 -18.20
CA GLY A 75 -16.19 -26.59 -19.25
C GLY A 75 -15.27 -26.62 -20.47
N GLY A 76 -15.62 -25.83 -21.49
CA GLY A 76 -14.76 -25.59 -22.66
C GLY A 76 -13.54 -24.70 -22.32
N HIS A 77 -12.49 -24.69 -23.14
CA HIS A 77 -11.30 -23.85 -22.90
C HIS A 77 -10.74 -23.27 -24.19
N ILE A 78 -10.05 -22.12 -24.11
CA ILE A 78 -9.38 -21.47 -25.24
C ILE A 78 -7.90 -21.30 -24.88
N LYS A 79 -7.01 -21.79 -25.75
CA LYS A 79 -5.56 -21.68 -25.60
C LYS A 79 -4.95 -21.02 -26.82
N ILE A 80 -4.25 -19.90 -26.60
CA ILE A 80 -3.47 -19.19 -27.60
C ILE A 80 -2.00 -19.53 -27.36
N LEU A 81 -1.35 -20.08 -28.39
CA LEU A 81 0.06 -20.48 -28.37
C LEU A 81 0.91 -19.50 -29.18
N ARG A 82 2.24 -19.57 -29.05
CA ARG A 82 3.18 -18.81 -29.88
C ARG A 82 2.99 -18.97 -31.39
N ASN A 83 3.66 -18.10 -32.16
CA ASN A 83 3.72 -18.07 -33.63
C ASN A 83 2.45 -17.59 -34.35
N PHE A 84 1.53 -16.90 -33.67
CA PHE A 84 0.52 -16.09 -34.35
C PHE A 84 1.12 -14.73 -34.79
N SER A 85 0.49 -14.09 -35.77
CA SER A 85 0.84 -12.70 -36.14
C SER A 85 0.10 -11.67 -35.28
N SER A 86 -1.19 -11.88 -35.02
CA SER A 86 -2.02 -11.04 -34.14
C SER A 86 -3.23 -11.84 -33.65
N VAL A 87 -3.69 -11.58 -32.42
CA VAL A 87 -4.96 -12.12 -31.90
C VAL A 87 -5.80 -11.00 -31.28
N HIS A 88 -7.04 -10.85 -31.76
CA HIS A 88 -8.00 -9.89 -31.24
C HIS A 88 -9.27 -10.63 -30.81
N MET A 89 -9.61 -10.56 -29.51
CA MET A 89 -10.89 -11.05 -29.00
C MET A 89 -11.67 -9.86 -28.45
N SER A 90 -12.81 -9.56 -29.06
CA SER A 90 -13.59 -8.38 -28.70
C SER A 90 -15.09 -8.66 -28.64
N GLY A 91 -15.75 -8.25 -27.54
CA GLY A 91 -17.20 -8.38 -27.40
C GLY A 91 -17.69 -9.83 -27.33
N VAL A 92 -16.93 -10.69 -26.64
CA VAL A 92 -17.22 -12.13 -26.49
C VAL A 92 -17.68 -12.44 -25.07
N GLU A 93 -18.76 -13.19 -24.95
CA GLU A 93 -19.27 -13.81 -23.73
C GLU A 93 -18.74 -15.24 -23.64
N LEU A 94 -18.14 -15.59 -22.50
CA LEU A 94 -17.60 -16.89 -22.17
C LEU A 94 -18.33 -17.40 -20.93
N LYS A 95 -19.08 -18.49 -21.08
CA LYS A 95 -19.91 -19.07 -20.00
C LYS A 95 -19.66 -20.57 -19.86
N ASN A 96 -19.65 -21.11 -18.65
CA ASN A 96 -19.41 -22.54 -18.43
C ASN A 96 -18.09 -23.01 -19.08
N MET A 97 -17.08 -22.15 -19.01
CA MET A 97 -15.73 -22.41 -19.54
C MET A 97 -14.76 -22.71 -18.40
N GLY A 98 -13.61 -23.30 -18.71
CA GLY A 98 -12.61 -23.69 -17.74
C GLY A 98 -12.88 -25.05 -17.09
N GLN A 99 -11.83 -25.67 -16.57
CA GLN A 99 -11.91 -26.94 -15.85
C GLN A 99 -11.01 -26.92 -14.62
N GLN A 100 -11.31 -27.74 -13.61
CA GLN A 100 -10.43 -27.96 -12.44
C GLN A 100 -9.20 -28.83 -12.78
N ILE A 101 -8.62 -28.60 -13.96
CA ILE A 101 -7.46 -29.27 -14.55
C ILE A 101 -6.48 -28.17 -14.99
N LEU A 102 -5.20 -28.33 -14.64
CA LEU A 102 -4.15 -27.36 -14.95
C LEU A 102 -4.08 -27.09 -16.47
N GLY A 103 -4.07 -25.81 -16.85
CA GLY A 103 -3.93 -25.38 -18.24
C GLY A 103 -5.23 -25.33 -19.07
N SER A 104 -6.37 -25.72 -18.49
CA SER A 104 -7.71 -25.69 -19.11
C SER A 104 -8.51 -24.48 -18.60
N TYR A 105 -8.29 -23.31 -19.22
CA TYR A 105 -8.87 -22.04 -18.81
C TYR A 105 -9.78 -21.42 -19.89
N PRO A 106 -10.77 -20.58 -19.53
CA PRO A 106 -11.62 -19.85 -20.47
C PRO A 106 -10.83 -19.06 -21.50
N VAL A 107 -9.77 -18.34 -21.08
CA VAL A 107 -8.79 -17.71 -21.96
C VAL A 107 -7.39 -17.94 -21.40
N HIS A 108 -6.53 -18.59 -22.19
CA HIS A 108 -5.15 -18.90 -21.80
C HIS A 108 -4.16 -18.47 -22.89
N PHE A 109 -3.36 -17.43 -22.61
CA PHE A 109 -2.16 -17.13 -23.41
C PHE A 109 -1.00 -17.92 -22.82
N HIS A 110 -0.57 -18.95 -23.53
CA HIS A 110 0.39 -19.94 -23.05
C HIS A 110 1.70 -19.85 -23.84
N LEU A 111 2.74 -19.34 -23.18
CA LEU A 111 4.09 -19.16 -23.72
C LEU A 111 4.08 -18.45 -25.08
N ALA A 112 3.30 -17.37 -25.18
CA ALA A 112 3.16 -16.59 -26.42
C ALA A 112 4.27 -15.54 -26.59
N GLU A 113 5.17 -15.39 -25.61
CA GLU A 113 6.30 -14.45 -25.61
C GLU A 113 5.82 -12.99 -25.74
N ASP A 114 6.55 -12.13 -26.47
CA ASP A 114 6.21 -10.72 -26.65
C ASP A 114 5.09 -10.55 -27.69
N VAL A 115 3.92 -10.07 -27.26
CA VAL A 115 2.72 -9.96 -28.11
C VAL A 115 2.38 -8.52 -28.52
N ASP A 116 3.23 -7.55 -28.16
CA ASP A 116 3.05 -6.12 -28.43
C ASP A 116 4.00 -5.53 -29.49
N GLU A 117 4.73 -6.39 -30.21
CA GLU A 117 5.73 -5.97 -31.22
C GLU A 117 5.39 -6.37 -32.66
N ARG A 118 4.84 -7.58 -32.86
CA ARG A 118 4.61 -8.19 -34.19
C ARG A 118 3.13 -8.22 -34.52
N GLY A 119 2.76 -7.96 -35.78
CA GLY A 119 1.37 -8.11 -36.25
C GLY A 119 0.82 -6.96 -37.09
N GLY A 120 1.56 -5.88 -37.28
CA GLY A 120 1.18 -4.77 -38.19
C GLY A 120 0.06 -3.86 -37.67
N TYR A 121 -0.47 -4.10 -36.46
CA TYR A 121 -1.41 -3.22 -35.77
C TYR A 121 -0.70 -2.43 -34.66
N GLU A 122 -1.22 -1.24 -34.32
CA GLU A 122 -0.70 -0.40 -33.23
C GLU A 122 -0.72 -1.12 -31.86
N ARG A 123 -1.74 -1.96 -31.64
CA ARG A 123 -1.77 -2.95 -30.55
C ARG A 123 -1.99 -4.34 -31.16
N PRO A 124 -0.92 -5.13 -31.39
CA PRO A 124 -1.05 -6.36 -32.15
C PRO A 124 -1.93 -7.43 -31.53
N THR A 125 -1.98 -7.50 -30.19
CA THR A 125 -2.75 -8.53 -29.49
C THR A 125 -3.51 -7.93 -28.31
N TYR A 126 -4.82 -8.21 -28.22
CA TYR A 126 -5.65 -7.71 -27.12
C TYR A 126 -6.90 -8.55 -26.84
N LEU A 127 -7.38 -8.42 -25.61
CA LEU A 127 -8.72 -8.76 -25.16
C LEU A 127 -9.46 -7.45 -24.84
N ASP A 128 -10.61 -7.20 -25.46
CA ASP A 128 -11.41 -5.98 -25.24
C ASP A 128 -12.89 -6.34 -25.02
N ASN A 129 -13.51 -5.81 -23.95
CA ASN A 129 -14.95 -5.89 -23.75
C ASN A 129 -15.49 -7.33 -23.66
N LEU A 130 -14.74 -8.25 -23.02
CA LEU A 130 -15.18 -9.62 -22.76
C LEU A 130 -16.12 -9.68 -21.55
N ALA A 131 -16.94 -10.73 -21.48
CA ALA A 131 -17.66 -11.12 -20.27
C ALA A 131 -17.44 -12.61 -20.00
N ILE A 132 -16.67 -12.92 -18.96
CA ILE A 132 -16.28 -14.29 -18.56
C ILE A 132 -17.00 -14.61 -17.27
N HIS A 133 -17.99 -15.50 -17.29
CA HIS A 133 -18.82 -15.72 -16.10
C HIS A 133 -19.38 -17.12 -15.91
N HIS A 134 -19.56 -17.50 -14.64
CA HIS A 134 -19.96 -18.86 -14.26
C HIS A 134 -18.99 -19.88 -14.87
N CYS A 135 -17.70 -19.65 -14.66
CA CYS A 135 -16.62 -20.45 -15.22
C CYS A 135 -15.97 -21.31 -14.14
N PHE A 136 -15.54 -22.50 -14.52
CA PHE A 136 -15.03 -23.52 -13.61
C PHE A 136 -13.50 -23.56 -13.55
N SER A 137 -12.85 -22.50 -14.00
CA SER A 137 -11.48 -22.16 -13.65
C SER A 137 -11.28 -20.65 -13.87
N ARG A 138 -10.02 -20.20 -13.95
CA ARG A 138 -9.57 -18.79 -14.04
C ARG A 138 -10.36 -17.98 -15.07
N CYS A 139 -10.24 -16.65 -15.07
CA CYS A 139 -10.81 -15.83 -16.15
C CYS A 139 -9.84 -15.75 -17.33
N VAL A 140 -8.74 -15.01 -17.15
CA VAL A 140 -7.67 -14.83 -18.13
C VAL A 140 -6.37 -15.27 -17.49
N ALA A 141 -5.76 -16.32 -18.04
CA ALA A 141 -4.45 -16.80 -17.64
C ALA A 141 -3.40 -16.33 -18.65
N ILE A 142 -2.35 -15.68 -18.16
CA ILE A 142 -1.20 -15.22 -18.93
C ILE A 142 0.01 -15.96 -18.37
N HIS A 143 0.65 -16.78 -19.20
CA HIS A 143 1.79 -17.59 -18.84
C HIS A 143 2.91 -17.35 -19.85
N GLY A 144 4.07 -16.88 -19.39
CA GLY A 144 5.25 -16.62 -20.24
C GLY A 144 4.92 -15.73 -21.45
N THR A 145 4.04 -14.75 -21.22
CA THR A 145 3.51 -13.85 -22.25
C THR A 145 3.61 -12.41 -21.74
N HIS A 146 4.05 -11.50 -22.60
CA HIS A 146 4.38 -10.12 -22.24
C HIS A 146 3.70 -9.12 -23.18
N GLY A 147 3.36 -7.94 -22.66
CA GLY A 147 2.78 -6.87 -23.47
C GLY A 147 1.29 -7.00 -23.81
N LEU A 148 0.58 -7.98 -23.25
CA LEU A 148 -0.85 -8.18 -23.55
C LEU A 148 -1.71 -7.04 -23.00
N LEU A 149 -2.63 -6.52 -23.81
CA LEU A 149 -3.71 -5.66 -23.35
C LEU A 149 -4.94 -6.48 -22.97
N VAL A 150 -5.40 -6.34 -21.73
CA VAL A 150 -6.68 -6.84 -21.25
C VAL A 150 -7.52 -5.64 -20.81
N LYS A 151 -8.59 -5.38 -21.54
CA LYS A 151 -9.39 -4.15 -21.42
C LYS A 151 -10.87 -4.43 -21.33
N ASP A 152 -11.59 -3.63 -20.52
CA ASP A 152 -13.05 -3.64 -20.40
C ASP A 152 -13.63 -5.05 -20.16
N THR A 153 -12.84 -5.95 -19.55
CA THR A 153 -13.17 -7.36 -19.41
C THR A 153 -13.77 -7.63 -18.04
N ILE A 154 -14.90 -8.33 -18.03
CA ILE A 154 -15.61 -8.72 -16.82
C ILE A 154 -15.29 -10.17 -16.48
N GLY A 155 -14.91 -10.45 -15.23
CA GLY A 155 -14.89 -11.79 -14.64
C GLY A 155 -15.95 -11.89 -13.54
N TYR A 156 -16.89 -12.82 -13.62
CA TYR A 156 -17.96 -12.96 -12.62
C TYR A 156 -18.24 -14.41 -12.23
N ASP A 157 -18.24 -14.73 -10.92
CA ASP A 157 -18.51 -16.09 -10.40
C ASP A 157 -17.61 -17.15 -11.07
N THR A 158 -16.31 -17.07 -10.79
CA THR A 158 -15.29 -17.97 -11.37
C THR A 158 -14.52 -18.70 -10.28
N LEU A 159 -14.09 -19.93 -10.57
CA LEU A 159 -13.26 -20.73 -9.65
C LEU A 159 -11.76 -20.49 -9.87
N GLY A 160 -10.99 -20.37 -8.78
CA GLY A 160 -9.56 -20.05 -8.78
C GLY A 160 -9.27 -18.59 -9.11
N HIS A 161 -7.98 -18.20 -9.08
CA HIS A 161 -7.52 -16.86 -9.45
C HIS A 161 -8.10 -16.42 -10.81
N CYS A 162 -8.71 -15.23 -10.89
CA CYS A 162 -9.43 -14.80 -12.10
C CYS A 162 -8.49 -14.24 -13.19
N PHE A 163 -7.88 -13.08 -13.00
CA PHE A 163 -6.80 -12.57 -13.84
C PHE A 163 -5.46 -13.02 -13.26
N PHE A 164 -4.77 -13.94 -13.95
CA PHE A 164 -3.70 -14.74 -13.37
C PHE A 164 -2.41 -14.69 -14.21
N LEU A 165 -1.32 -14.29 -13.57
CA LEU A 165 0.05 -14.43 -14.09
C LEU A 165 0.69 -15.67 -13.45
N GLU A 166 1.20 -16.60 -14.26
CA GLU A 166 1.47 -17.97 -13.79
C GLU A 166 2.83 -18.15 -13.09
N ASP A 167 3.93 -17.77 -13.73
CA ASP A 167 5.26 -18.23 -13.32
C ASP A 167 6.23 -17.10 -12.88
N GLY A 168 5.77 -15.85 -12.85
CA GLY A 168 6.54 -14.71 -12.33
C GLY A 168 7.43 -14.03 -13.37
N THR A 169 7.32 -14.41 -14.65
CA THR A 169 8.06 -13.82 -15.76
C THR A 169 7.25 -12.81 -16.56
N GLU A 170 5.92 -12.87 -16.48
CA GLU A 170 4.98 -12.12 -17.31
C GLU A 170 5.05 -10.63 -17.00
N GLN A 171 5.34 -9.81 -18.00
CA GLN A 171 5.67 -8.39 -17.82
C GLN A 171 5.05 -7.53 -18.91
N ARG A 172 4.97 -6.22 -18.65
CA ARG A 172 4.44 -5.18 -19.56
C ARG A 172 2.98 -5.41 -19.98
N ASN A 173 2.27 -6.35 -19.35
CA ASN A 173 0.85 -6.55 -19.58
C ASN A 173 0.07 -5.39 -18.97
N THR A 174 -1.02 -5.00 -19.62
CA THR A 174 -1.85 -3.89 -19.18
C THR A 174 -3.28 -4.36 -18.94
N PHE A 175 -3.69 -4.31 -17.67
CA PHE A 175 -5.05 -4.50 -17.22
C PHE A 175 -5.71 -3.12 -17.07
N TYR A 176 -6.57 -2.77 -18.01
CA TYR A 176 -7.24 -1.47 -18.05
C TYR A 176 -8.75 -1.61 -17.91
N HIS A 177 -9.32 -1.01 -16.87
CA HIS A 177 -10.77 -0.93 -16.67
C HIS A 177 -11.48 -2.29 -16.67
N ASN A 178 -10.86 -3.31 -16.06
CA ASN A 178 -11.46 -4.63 -15.89
C ASN A 178 -12.22 -4.72 -14.57
N LEU A 179 -13.27 -5.54 -14.56
CA LEU A 179 -14.14 -5.75 -13.40
C LEU A 179 -14.15 -7.22 -13.03
N GLY A 180 -13.62 -7.57 -11.86
CA GLY A 180 -13.72 -8.91 -11.32
C GLY A 180 -14.62 -8.96 -10.08
N LEU A 181 -15.60 -9.86 -10.11
CA LEU A 181 -16.64 -10.00 -9.10
C LEU A 181 -16.81 -11.47 -8.70
N LEU A 182 -16.87 -11.74 -7.39
CA LEU A 182 -17.15 -13.09 -6.86
C LEU A 182 -16.13 -14.15 -7.32
N THR A 183 -14.84 -13.91 -7.07
CA THR A 183 -13.81 -14.94 -7.30
C THR A 183 -13.82 -15.97 -6.17
N ARG A 184 -14.01 -17.25 -6.51
CA ARG A 184 -14.20 -18.36 -5.56
C ARG A 184 -13.04 -19.33 -5.59
N SER A 185 -12.85 -20.06 -4.50
CA SER A 185 -11.78 -21.04 -4.35
C SER A 185 -11.88 -22.17 -5.39
N GLY A 186 -10.73 -22.63 -5.87
CA GLY A 186 -10.58 -23.78 -6.78
C GLY A 186 -9.62 -24.83 -6.20
N THR A 187 -9.38 -25.91 -6.96
CA THR A 187 -8.53 -27.03 -6.55
C THR A 187 -7.20 -27.10 -7.30
N ILE A 188 -7.03 -26.31 -8.37
CA ILE A 188 -5.88 -26.39 -9.29
C ILE A 188 -4.55 -26.14 -8.57
N LEU A 189 -4.38 -24.98 -7.91
CA LEU A 189 -3.19 -24.68 -7.12
C LEU A 189 -3.51 -24.72 -5.62
N PRO A 190 -2.55 -25.03 -4.73
CA PRO A 190 -2.75 -24.90 -3.28
C PRO A 190 -3.20 -23.49 -2.87
N SER A 191 -2.71 -22.44 -3.55
CA SER A 191 -3.14 -21.05 -3.33
C SER A 191 -4.63 -20.80 -3.64
N ASP A 192 -5.21 -21.55 -4.58
CA ASP A 192 -6.64 -21.43 -4.96
C ASP A 192 -7.57 -22.01 -3.90
N ARG A 193 -7.06 -22.86 -3.00
CA ARG A 193 -7.88 -23.76 -2.18
C ARG A 193 -8.53 -23.04 -1.00
N SER A 194 -9.80 -23.39 -0.77
CA SER A 194 -10.49 -23.10 0.50
C SER A 194 -9.88 -23.91 1.64
N GLU A 195 -10.24 -23.58 2.88
CA GLU A 195 -9.83 -24.34 4.08
C GLU A 195 -10.11 -25.84 3.95
N ALA A 196 -11.33 -26.22 3.58
CA ALA A 196 -11.72 -27.62 3.43
C ALA A 196 -10.90 -28.35 2.35
N MET A 197 -10.67 -27.70 1.21
CA MET A 197 -9.86 -28.25 0.12
C MET A 197 -8.38 -28.37 0.52
N CYS A 198 -7.84 -27.39 1.25
CA CYS A 198 -6.46 -27.38 1.73
C CYS A 198 -6.17 -28.54 2.68
N LEU A 199 -7.13 -28.86 3.57
CA LEU A 199 -6.99 -29.96 4.53
C LEU A 199 -7.21 -31.34 3.88
N ALA A 200 -8.05 -31.43 2.86
CA ALA A 200 -8.39 -32.68 2.20
C ALA A 200 -7.40 -33.10 1.10
N ILE A 201 -6.91 -32.14 0.29
CA ILE A 201 -6.01 -32.41 -0.84
C ILE A 201 -4.57 -32.46 -0.32
N ARG A 202 -4.06 -33.68 -0.11
CA ARG A 202 -2.74 -33.96 0.48
C ARG A 202 -1.87 -34.87 -0.39
N SER A 203 -2.21 -35.06 -1.66
CA SER A 203 -1.47 -35.94 -2.58
C SER A 203 -0.05 -35.46 -2.92
N HIS A 204 0.26 -34.19 -2.65
CA HIS A 204 1.51 -33.55 -3.06
C HIS A 204 2.31 -32.93 -1.91
N VAL A 205 1.96 -33.27 -0.66
CA VAL A 205 2.78 -32.95 0.53
C VAL A 205 3.77 -34.07 0.80
N TYR A 206 4.81 -33.79 1.58
CA TYR A 206 5.76 -34.82 2.01
C TYR A 206 5.25 -35.58 3.24
N GLY A 207 5.29 -36.91 3.16
CA GLY A 207 4.89 -37.80 4.24
C GLY A 207 3.47 -37.53 4.74
N ASN A 208 3.34 -37.28 6.05
CA ASN A 208 2.05 -37.21 6.74
C ASN A 208 1.66 -35.77 7.06
N TYR A 209 2.27 -34.78 6.40
CA TYR A 209 2.08 -33.37 6.72
C TYR A 209 0.62 -32.94 6.53
N VAL A 210 0.12 -32.12 7.44
CA VAL A 210 -1.23 -31.52 7.37
C VAL A 210 -1.02 -30.04 7.05
N PRO A 211 -1.44 -29.57 5.86
CA PRO A 211 -1.34 -28.16 5.51
C PRO A 211 -2.01 -27.25 6.54
N VAL A 212 -1.44 -26.06 6.72
CA VAL A 212 -2.00 -25.02 7.57
C VAL A 212 -2.71 -24.00 6.68
N PRO A 213 -4.05 -23.97 6.62
CA PRO A 213 -4.80 -23.19 5.62
C PRO A 213 -4.41 -21.72 5.53
N SER A 214 -4.16 -21.07 6.67
CA SER A 214 -3.82 -19.64 6.74
C SER A 214 -2.44 -19.28 6.20
N THR A 215 -1.53 -20.26 6.07
CA THR A 215 -0.16 -20.04 5.58
C THR A 215 0.13 -20.74 4.28
N ASP A 216 -0.59 -21.80 3.96
CA ASP A 216 -0.28 -22.68 2.84
C ASP A 216 -1.27 -22.49 1.66
N CYS A 217 -2.51 -22.11 1.96
CA CYS A 217 -3.59 -21.98 0.99
C CYS A 217 -4.31 -20.65 1.17
N MET A 218 -5.64 -20.60 0.92
CA MET A 218 -6.50 -19.45 1.18
C MET A 218 -5.90 -18.16 0.64
N ALA A 219 -5.60 -18.17 -0.66
CA ALA A 219 -5.01 -17.04 -1.34
C ALA A 219 -5.67 -16.68 -2.67
N VAL A 220 -6.84 -17.27 -2.95
CA VAL A 220 -7.59 -17.01 -4.17
C VAL A 220 -7.84 -15.52 -4.35
N SER A 221 -7.54 -15.02 -5.54
CA SER A 221 -7.56 -13.59 -5.81
C SER A 221 -8.17 -13.24 -7.15
N THR A 222 -8.81 -12.07 -7.23
CA THR A 222 -9.35 -11.60 -8.50
C THR A 222 -8.20 -11.23 -9.45
N PHE A 223 -7.18 -10.54 -8.97
CA PHE A 223 -5.95 -10.28 -9.71
C PHE A 223 -4.78 -10.93 -8.95
N TRP A 224 -4.17 -11.94 -9.56
CA TRP A 224 -2.96 -12.60 -9.09
C TRP A 224 -1.78 -12.14 -9.95
N ILE A 225 -0.96 -11.25 -9.40
CA ILE A 225 0.10 -10.56 -10.12
C ILE A 225 1.44 -11.08 -9.62
N ALA A 226 1.99 -12.08 -10.33
CA ALA A 226 3.23 -12.77 -9.98
C ALA A 226 4.50 -11.93 -10.22
N ASN A 227 4.40 -10.90 -11.06
CA ASN A 227 5.48 -9.97 -11.40
C ASN A 227 4.97 -8.51 -11.37
N PRO A 228 5.66 -7.59 -10.68
CA PRO A 228 5.16 -6.24 -10.45
C PRO A 228 5.22 -5.32 -11.67
N ASN A 229 6.02 -5.64 -12.71
CA ASN A 229 6.12 -4.83 -13.94
C ASN A 229 4.93 -5.09 -14.87
N ASN A 230 3.71 -4.83 -14.39
CA ASN A 230 2.47 -4.89 -15.14
C ASN A 230 1.59 -3.71 -14.73
N ASN A 231 0.83 -3.16 -15.67
CA ASN A 231 0.01 -1.97 -15.46
C ASN A 231 -1.40 -2.37 -15.00
N LEU A 232 -1.84 -1.88 -13.84
CA LEU A 232 -3.19 -2.03 -13.31
C LEU A 232 -3.81 -0.64 -13.20
N ILE A 233 -4.73 -0.32 -14.10
CA ILE A 233 -5.31 1.01 -14.24
C ILE A 233 -6.85 0.90 -14.25
N GLU A 234 -7.51 1.62 -13.34
CA GLU A 234 -8.98 1.73 -13.26
C GLU A 234 -9.71 0.38 -13.13
N ASN A 235 -9.05 -0.66 -12.60
CA ASN A 235 -9.70 -1.96 -12.39
C ASN A 235 -10.51 -1.97 -11.08
N ALA A 236 -11.53 -2.81 -11.05
CA ALA A 236 -12.32 -3.09 -9.85
C ALA A 236 -12.26 -4.58 -9.49
N ALA A 237 -12.00 -4.89 -8.22
CA ALA A 237 -12.03 -6.25 -7.69
C ALA A 237 -12.91 -6.32 -6.45
N ALA A 238 -13.99 -7.12 -6.49
CA ALA A 238 -14.87 -7.25 -5.35
C ALA A 238 -15.45 -8.64 -5.10
N GLY A 239 -15.66 -8.95 -3.82
CA GLY A 239 -16.26 -10.22 -3.42
C GLY A 239 -15.35 -11.44 -3.63
N ALA A 240 -14.03 -11.24 -3.73
CA ALA A 240 -13.10 -12.36 -3.71
C ALA A 240 -13.15 -13.07 -2.36
N GLN A 241 -13.11 -14.40 -2.40
CA GLN A 241 -13.07 -15.23 -1.20
C GLN A 241 -11.79 -15.06 -0.36
N ASP A 242 -10.76 -14.38 -0.89
CA ASP A 242 -9.60 -13.95 -0.10
C ASP A 242 -9.16 -12.51 -0.46
N VAL A 243 -8.45 -12.30 -1.57
CA VAL A 243 -7.86 -10.98 -1.92
C VAL A 243 -8.40 -10.41 -3.23
N GLY A 244 -8.68 -9.11 -3.29
CA GLY A 244 -9.02 -8.43 -4.54
C GLY A 244 -7.83 -8.41 -5.52
N ILE A 245 -6.78 -7.67 -5.18
CA ILE A 245 -5.53 -7.60 -5.95
C ILE A 245 -4.38 -8.08 -5.08
N TRP A 246 -3.65 -9.09 -5.52
CA TRP A 246 -2.47 -9.61 -4.82
C TRP A 246 -1.23 -9.55 -5.72
N TYR A 247 -0.26 -8.72 -5.32
CA TYR A 247 1.13 -8.83 -5.78
C TYR A 247 1.89 -9.82 -4.91
N ILE A 248 2.13 -11.01 -5.47
CA ILE A 248 2.77 -12.14 -4.80
C ILE A 248 3.96 -12.57 -5.63
N PHE A 249 5.12 -12.80 -5.01
CA PHE A 249 6.36 -12.89 -5.77
C PHE A 249 6.88 -14.32 -5.88
N HIS A 250 7.29 -14.68 -7.09
CA HIS A 250 8.06 -15.91 -7.32
C HIS A 250 9.54 -15.57 -7.11
N ARG A 251 10.16 -16.16 -6.09
CA ARG A 251 11.59 -15.91 -5.77
C ARG A 251 12.49 -16.31 -6.94
N VAL A 252 12.11 -17.35 -7.67
CA VAL A 252 12.64 -17.70 -8.99
C VAL A 252 11.46 -18.04 -9.88
N PRO A 253 11.56 -17.83 -11.21
CA PRO A 253 10.55 -18.32 -12.12
C PRO A 253 10.25 -19.81 -11.91
N THR A 254 8.98 -20.17 -11.99
CA THR A 254 8.51 -21.53 -11.79
C THR A 254 8.12 -22.20 -13.11
N GLY A 255 7.70 -23.46 -13.03
CA GLY A 255 7.00 -24.12 -14.12
C GLY A 255 7.82 -24.18 -15.42
N GLN A 256 7.21 -23.79 -16.54
CA GLN A 256 7.88 -23.82 -17.85
C GLN A 256 8.81 -22.62 -18.06
N SER A 257 8.80 -21.66 -17.15
CA SER A 257 9.66 -20.48 -17.17
C SER A 257 10.89 -20.62 -16.26
N GLU A 258 11.09 -21.78 -15.62
CA GLU A 258 12.21 -22.03 -14.71
C GLU A 258 13.56 -21.68 -15.33
N GLY A 259 14.39 -20.94 -14.58
CA GLY A 259 15.73 -20.54 -15.01
C GLY A 259 15.82 -19.30 -15.92
N GLN A 260 14.69 -18.66 -16.29
CA GLN A 260 14.73 -17.47 -17.15
C GLN A 260 15.32 -16.22 -16.48
N TYR A 261 15.12 -16.07 -15.16
CA TYR A 261 15.60 -14.92 -14.38
C TYR A 261 16.33 -15.36 -13.12
N PRO A 262 17.26 -14.53 -12.61
CA PRO A 262 17.96 -14.81 -11.37
C PRO A 262 17.01 -14.76 -10.15
N GLU A 263 17.51 -15.28 -9.04
CA GLU A 263 16.83 -15.25 -7.75
C GLU A 263 16.49 -13.82 -7.31
N GLY A 264 15.28 -13.62 -6.79
CA GLY A 264 14.76 -12.35 -6.31
C GLY A 264 14.34 -11.39 -7.42
N HIS A 265 14.42 -11.76 -8.71
CA HIS A 265 14.13 -10.82 -9.81
C HIS A 265 12.74 -10.17 -9.66
N ALA A 266 11.67 -10.94 -9.50
CA ALA A 266 10.32 -10.39 -9.33
C ALA A 266 10.16 -9.53 -8.05
N GLU A 267 10.89 -9.86 -6.98
CA GLU A 267 10.88 -9.09 -5.72
C GLU A 267 11.58 -7.72 -5.89
N HIS A 268 12.53 -7.62 -6.82
CA HIS A 268 13.28 -6.39 -7.09
C HIS A 268 12.77 -5.59 -8.29
N THR A 269 11.93 -6.17 -9.12
CA THR A 269 11.41 -5.50 -10.32
C THR A 269 10.57 -4.27 -9.98
N PRO A 270 10.81 -3.10 -10.60
CA PRO A 270 9.98 -1.92 -10.41
C PRO A 270 8.51 -2.17 -10.72
N LEU A 271 7.62 -1.54 -9.92
CA LEU A 271 6.19 -1.60 -10.15
C LEU A 271 5.82 -0.90 -11.46
N GLY A 272 4.96 -1.55 -12.26
CA GLY A 272 4.27 -0.88 -13.37
C GLY A 272 3.29 0.20 -12.88
N VAL A 273 2.47 0.73 -13.77
CA VAL A 273 1.50 1.76 -13.39
C VAL A 273 0.41 1.15 -12.51
N PHE A 274 0.26 1.64 -11.28
CA PHE A 274 -0.91 1.36 -10.44
C PHE A 274 -1.72 2.63 -10.22
N TYR A 275 -2.89 2.73 -10.84
CA TYR A 275 -3.69 3.95 -10.80
C TYR A 275 -5.19 3.69 -10.68
N ASN A 276 -5.81 4.33 -9.70
CA ASN A 276 -7.27 4.44 -9.54
C ASN A 276 -8.01 3.10 -9.54
N ASN A 277 -7.37 2.05 -9.01
CA ASN A 277 -8.02 0.75 -8.82
C ASN A 277 -8.92 0.78 -7.59
N ARG A 278 -9.98 -0.03 -7.62
CA ARG A 278 -10.96 -0.15 -6.54
C ARG A 278 -11.06 -1.58 -6.06
N VAL A 279 -11.04 -1.77 -4.74
CA VAL A 279 -11.02 -3.09 -4.12
C VAL A 279 -11.97 -3.14 -2.93
N HIS A 280 -13.03 -3.95 -2.99
CA HIS A 280 -14.03 -3.93 -1.94
C HIS A 280 -14.74 -5.25 -1.67
N SER A 281 -15.31 -5.38 -0.48
CA SER A 281 -16.08 -6.58 -0.10
C SER A 281 -15.28 -7.89 -0.18
N ASN A 282 -13.94 -7.84 -0.11
CA ASN A 282 -13.09 -9.04 -0.15
C ASN A 282 -12.89 -9.61 1.27
N PHE A 283 -12.72 -10.92 1.38
CA PHE A 283 -12.73 -11.61 2.67
C PHE A 283 -11.48 -11.36 3.53
N LYS A 284 -10.31 -11.17 2.91
CA LYS A 284 -9.07 -10.87 3.62
C LYS A 284 -8.61 -9.46 3.32
N ALA A 285 -8.25 -9.16 2.07
CA ALA A 285 -7.67 -7.87 1.73
C ALA A 285 -8.22 -7.31 0.42
N GLY A 286 -8.32 -5.99 0.34
CA GLY A 286 -8.53 -5.30 -0.93
C GLY A 286 -7.29 -5.39 -1.82
N LEU A 287 -6.19 -4.81 -1.37
CA LEU A 287 -4.86 -4.91 -1.98
C LEU A 287 -3.89 -5.61 -1.03
N PHE A 288 -3.11 -6.56 -1.53
CA PHE A 288 -2.04 -7.21 -0.79
C PHE A 288 -0.73 -7.17 -1.59
N ILE A 289 0.33 -6.60 -1.00
CA ILE A 289 1.67 -6.56 -1.59
C ILE A 289 2.64 -7.24 -0.62
N GLY A 290 3.27 -8.32 -1.08
CA GLY A 290 4.16 -9.16 -0.28
C GLY A 290 3.67 -10.60 -0.26
N LYS A 291 4.41 -11.47 0.46
CA LYS A 291 4.34 -12.93 0.33
C LYS A 291 4.88 -13.39 -1.03
N GLY A 292 5.24 -14.65 -1.07
CA GLY A 292 5.71 -15.32 -2.27
C GLY A 292 5.01 -16.66 -2.44
N VAL A 293 5.53 -17.45 -3.37
CA VAL A 293 5.13 -18.85 -3.52
C VAL A 293 6.33 -19.76 -3.29
N LYS A 294 6.08 -20.95 -2.75
CA LYS A 294 7.11 -21.98 -2.60
C LYS A 294 7.54 -22.49 -3.97
N THR A 295 8.80 -22.30 -4.30
CA THR A 295 9.38 -22.69 -5.60
C THR A 295 10.10 -24.05 -5.57
N THR A 296 10.16 -24.71 -4.42
CA THR A 296 10.77 -26.04 -4.26
C THR A 296 9.73 -27.14 -4.16
N ARG A 297 10.08 -28.37 -4.54
CA ARG A 297 9.22 -29.55 -4.30
C ARG A 297 9.12 -29.86 -2.81
N ALA A 298 8.09 -30.59 -2.40
CA ALA A 298 7.93 -31.02 -1.00
C ALA A 298 9.06 -32.00 -0.60
N SER A 299 9.65 -31.80 0.57
CA SER A 299 10.73 -32.64 1.12
C SER A 299 10.59 -32.84 2.63
N ALA A 300 11.51 -33.58 3.26
CA ALA A 300 11.52 -33.73 4.72
C ALA A 300 11.76 -32.40 5.45
N GLU A 301 12.55 -31.51 4.85
CA GLU A 301 12.92 -30.20 5.39
C GLU A 301 11.80 -29.17 5.25
N ASP A 302 11.08 -29.19 4.13
CA ASP A 302 9.88 -28.39 3.91
C ASP A 302 8.77 -29.26 3.30
N PRO A 303 7.88 -29.82 4.14
CA PRO A 303 6.91 -30.80 3.69
C PRO A 303 5.72 -30.22 2.96
N ARG A 304 5.63 -28.89 2.83
CA ARG A 304 4.53 -28.20 2.16
C ARG A 304 4.56 -28.41 0.64
N GLU A 305 3.38 -28.40 0.03
CA GLU A 305 3.17 -28.57 -1.41
C GLU A 305 3.86 -27.44 -2.22
N TYR A 306 4.34 -27.78 -3.42
CA TYR A 306 4.88 -26.80 -4.37
C TYR A 306 3.81 -25.75 -4.77
N LEU A 307 4.22 -24.49 -4.94
CA LEU A 307 3.33 -23.32 -5.20
C LEU A 307 2.36 -22.95 -4.05
N THR A 308 2.55 -23.52 -2.86
CA THR A 308 1.90 -23.03 -1.64
C THR A 308 2.33 -21.59 -1.35
N VAL A 309 1.54 -20.83 -0.58
CA VAL A 309 1.93 -19.48 -0.17
C VAL A 309 3.19 -19.54 0.70
N ASP A 310 4.11 -18.62 0.46
CA ASP A 310 5.37 -18.51 1.17
C ASP A 310 5.71 -17.05 1.52
N ASN A 311 6.89 -16.80 2.07
CA ASN A 311 7.34 -15.47 2.43
C ASN A 311 8.25 -14.89 1.35
N ALA A 312 7.89 -13.71 0.87
CA ALA A 312 8.72 -12.84 0.04
C ALA A 312 8.44 -11.39 0.41
N ARG A 313 9.33 -10.48 0.05
CA ARG A 313 9.27 -9.06 0.41
C ARG A 313 9.58 -8.22 -0.82
N PHE A 314 8.83 -7.15 -1.02
CA PHE A 314 8.93 -6.38 -2.26
C PHE A 314 9.93 -5.23 -2.13
N HIS A 315 11.09 -5.30 -2.78
CA HIS A 315 12.14 -4.28 -2.70
C HIS A 315 12.48 -3.77 -4.10
N PRO A 316 11.67 -2.90 -4.71
CA PRO A 316 11.89 -2.46 -6.08
C PRO A 316 13.18 -1.66 -6.24
N HIS A 317 14.04 -2.08 -7.17
CA HIS A 317 15.30 -1.46 -7.52
C HIS A 317 15.42 -1.32 -9.04
N GLN A 318 16.23 -0.37 -9.50
CA GLN A 318 16.45 -0.17 -10.93
C GLN A 318 16.95 -1.47 -11.58
N ASP A 319 16.38 -1.83 -12.72
CA ASP A 319 16.69 -3.05 -13.48
C ASP A 319 16.54 -4.37 -12.69
N ALA A 320 15.76 -4.36 -11.61
CA ALA A 320 15.63 -5.48 -10.67
C ALA A 320 16.96 -5.90 -10.01
N ASP A 321 17.90 -4.96 -9.88
CA ASP A 321 19.23 -5.19 -9.32
C ASP A 321 19.33 -4.54 -7.92
N PRO A 322 19.46 -5.35 -6.84
CA PRO A 322 19.52 -4.82 -5.46
C PRO A 322 20.76 -3.95 -5.17
N GLU A 323 21.78 -3.96 -6.04
CA GLU A 323 22.96 -3.10 -5.92
C GLU A 323 22.76 -1.71 -6.56
N LYS A 324 21.72 -1.54 -7.36
CA LYS A 324 21.35 -0.23 -7.95
C LYS A 324 20.47 0.58 -7.01
N PRO A 325 20.15 1.85 -7.32
CA PRO A 325 19.23 2.62 -6.49
C PRO A 325 17.82 2.01 -6.42
N ARG A 326 17.17 2.16 -5.26
CA ARG A 326 15.75 1.85 -5.07
C ARG A 326 14.86 2.67 -6.00
N VAL A 327 13.79 2.05 -6.49
CA VAL A 327 12.74 2.71 -7.29
C VAL A 327 11.42 2.63 -6.51
N PRO A 328 10.89 3.75 -5.99
CA PRO A 328 9.67 3.70 -5.20
C PRO A 328 8.48 3.16 -5.99
N ALA A 329 7.80 2.15 -5.43
CA ALA A 329 6.54 1.64 -5.95
C ALA A 329 5.39 2.56 -5.54
N VAL A 330 4.74 3.20 -6.52
CA VAL A 330 3.68 4.20 -6.27
C VAL A 330 2.30 3.59 -6.47
N ILE A 331 1.52 3.56 -5.39
CA ILE A 331 0.10 3.18 -5.38
C ILE A 331 -0.72 4.47 -5.34
N ASP A 332 -1.26 4.88 -6.49
CA ASP A 332 -1.99 6.15 -6.63
C ASP A 332 -3.50 5.92 -6.80
N GLY A 333 -4.31 6.62 -6.01
CA GLY A 333 -5.76 6.62 -6.18
C GLY A 333 -6.47 5.33 -5.76
N LEU A 334 -5.83 4.45 -4.96
CA LEU A 334 -6.50 3.24 -4.46
C LEU A 334 -7.75 3.59 -3.66
N ILE A 335 -8.88 2.98 -4.00
CA ILE A 335 -10.11 3.04 -3.20
C ILE A 335 -10.39 1.66 -2.63
N ALA A 336 -10.32 1.52 -1.31
CA ALA A 336 -10.54 0.26 -0.63
C ALA A 336 -11.65 0.37 0.42
N PHE A 337 -12.71 -0.44 0.31
CA PHE A 337 -13.78 -0.40 1.29
C PHE A 337 -14.45 -1.74 1.59
N LYS A 338 -15.05 -1.86 2.78
CA LYS A 338 -15.77 -3.07 3.21
C LYS A 338 -14.97 -4.38 3.09
N ASN A 339 -13.65 -4.32 3.10
CA ASN A 339 -12.81 -5.51 3.16
C ASN A 339 -12.76 -6.01 4.61
N ASN A 340 -12.88 -7.32 4.78
CA ASN A 340 -13.12 -7.93 6.08
C ASN A 340 -11.94 -7.81 7.04
N ASP A 341 -10.69 -7.85 6.54
CA ASP A 341 -9.49 -7.61 7.36
C ASP A 341 -8.80 -6.31 6.93
N HIS A 342 -8.21 -6.25 5.73
CA HIS A 342 -7.41 -5.12 5.28
C HIS A 342 -8.01 -4.40 4.07
N GLY A 343 -8.09 -3.08 4.09
CA GLY A 343 -8.24 -2.29 2.86
C GLY A 343 -7.02 -2.47 1.98
N ALA A 344 -5.82 -2.28 2.56
CA ALA A 344 -4.56 -2.68 1.96
C ALA A 344 -3.52 -3.19 2.98
N TRP A 345 -2.69 -4.11 2.53
CA TRP A 345 -1.48 -4.57 3.22
C TRP A 345 -0.29 -4.42 2.28
N ALA A 346 0.81 -3.84 2.77
CA ALA A 346 2.07 -3.81 2.03
C ALA A 346 3.26 -4.14 2.93
N ARG A 347 4.17 -4.98 2.41
CA ARG A 347 5.45 -5.30 3.06
C ARG A 347 6.63 -5.28 2.10
N GLY A 348 7.70 -4.58 2.50
CA GLY A 348 8.96 -4.59 1.77
C GLY A 348 9.73 -3.28 1.90
N GLY A 349 10.30 -2.86 0.78
CA GLY A 349 11.11 -1.66 0.58
C GLY A 349 10.28 -0.38 0.36
N ASP A 350 10.69 0.45 -0.60
CA ASP A 350 10.06 1.75 -0.85
C ASP A 350 8.69 1.62 -1.55
N ILE A 351 7.62 1.73 -0.77
CA ILE A 351 6.22 1.67 -1.23
C ILE A 351 5.47 2.91 -0.76
N ILE A 352 4.88 3.65 -1.70
CA ILE A 352 4.22 4.95 -1.46
C ILE A 352 2.76 4.87 -1.86
N PHE A 353 1.86 4.99 -0.89
CA PHE A 353 0.44 5.18 -1.10
C PHE A 353 0.11 6.67 -1.17
N ARG A 354 -0.59 7.10 -2.21
CA ARG A 354 -1.03 8.49 -2.31
C ARG A 354 -2.43 8.65 -2.88
N ASN A 355 -3.10 9.73 -2.48
CA ASN A 355 -4.43 10.09 -2.97
C ASN A 355 -5.46 8.96 -2.80
N SER A 356 -5.31 8.13 -1.77
CA SER A 356 -6.09 6.89 -1.58
C SER A 356 -7.25 7.10 -0.60
N GLY A 357 -8.30 6.30 -0.71
CA GLY A 357 -9.46 6.29 0.17
C GLY A 357 -9.68 4.92 0.82
N PHE A 358 -9.81 4.89 2.14
CA PHE A 358 -10.06 3.68 2.91
C PHE A 358 -11.33 3.85 3.76
N SER A 359 -12.37 3.05 3.55
CA SER A 359 -13.63 3.17 4.28
C SER A 359 -14.18 1.82 4.75
N ASP A 360 -14.70 1.71 5.96
CA ASP A 360 -15.43 0.52 6.42
C ASP A 360 -14.64 -0.80 6.37
N ASN A 361 -13.31 -0.73 6.38
CA ASN A 361 -12.45 -1.91 6.47
C ASN A 361 -12.19 -2.28 7.93
N GLY A 362 -11.85 -3.53 8.21
CA GLY A 362 -11.33 -3.92 9.53
C GLY A 362 -10.10 -3.09 9.91
N ILE A 363 -9.17 -2.99 8.98
CA ILE A 363 -7.94 -2.21 9.03
C ILE A 363 -7.83 -1.47 7.71
N GLY A 364 -7.80 -0.14 7.71
CA GLY A 364 -7.73 0.63 6.47
C GLY A 364 -6.45 0.32 5.68
N LEU A 365 -5.28 0.56 6.29
CA LEU A 365 -3.98 0.29 5.69
C LEU A 365 -3.00 -0.24 6.74
N THR A 366 -2.31 -1.34 6.42
CA THR A 366 -1.13 -1.81 7.18
C THR A 366 0.11 -1.63 6.33
N LEU A 367 1.10 -0.93 6.87
CA LEU A 367 2.44 -0.85 6.29
C LEU A 367 3.41 -1.57 7.21
N ALA A 368 4.19 -2.46 6.63
CA ALA A 368 5.22 -3.24 7.30
C ALA A 368 6.54 -3.11 6.55
N SER A 369 7.61 -2.78 7.24
CA SER A 369 8.93 -2.81 6.63
C SER A 369 9.50 -4.23 6.60
N ASP A 370 10.78 -4.31 6.31
CA ASP A 370 11.57 -5.51 6.11
C ASP A 370 11.95 -6.26 7.42
N GLY A 371 11.08 -6.25 8.44
CA GLY A 371 11.20 -7.07 9.66
C GLY A 371 12.19 -6.53 10.71
N THR A 372 12.75 -7.42 11.55
CA THR A 372 13.62 -7.09 12.70
C THR A 372 14.97 -6.46 12.33
N PHE A 373 15.55 -6.82 11.20
CA PHE A 373 16.78 -6.18 10.74
C PHE A 373 16.71 -6.08 9.22
N PRO A 374 16.17 -4.98 8.66
CA PRO A 374 15.92 -4.81 7.24
C PRO A 374 17.13 -5.12 6.36
N THR A 375 17.02 -6.05 5.42
CA THR A 375 18.06 -6.36 4.45
C THR A 375 18.25 -5.24 3.43
N ASP A 376 17.16 -4.58 3.04
CA ASP A 376 17.21 -3.36 2.22
C ASP A 376 17.33 -2.12 3.11
N GLU A 377 18.57 -1.84 3.52
CA GLU A 377 18.94 -0.72 4.41
C GLU A 377 18.45 0.64 3.87
N GLY A 378 17.65 1.32 4.69
CA GLY A 378 17.16 2.66 4.40
C GLY A 378 15.90 2.72 3.56
N SER A 379 15.27 1.59 3.30
CA SER A 379 13.90 1.54 2.78
C SER A 379 12.87 2.09 3.78
N SER A 380 11.77 2.62 3.25
CA SER A 380 10.67 3.17 4.05
C SER A 380 9.34 3.09 3.30
N LEU A 381 8.24 2.94 4.05
CA LEU A 381 6.91 2.97 3.48
C LEU A 381 6.20 4.28 3.83
N GLU A 382 5.44 4.83 2.90
CA GLU A 382 4.76 6.11 3.08
C GLU A 382 3.29 6.04 2.68
N VAL A 383 2.44 6.75 3.40
CA VAL A 383 1.09 7.11 2.95
C VAL A 383 0.89 8.62 3.04
N THR A 384 0.42 9.23 1.95
CA THR A 384 0.17 10.67 1.89
C THR A 384 -1.10 11.08 1.14
N ARG A 385 -1.70 12.22 1.53
CA ARG A 385 -2.87 12.79 0.83
C ARG A 385 -4.06 11.83 0.77
N SER A 386 -4.24 11.01 1.80
CA SER A 386 -5.24 9.93 1.83
C SER A 386 -6.30 10.13 2.91
N ILE A 387 -7.48 9.54 2.70
CA ILE A 387 -8.62 9.65 3.60
C ILE A 387 -8.93 8.28 4.20
N PHE A 388 -9.20 8.27 5.50
CA PHE A 388 -9.58 7.09 6.28
C PHE A 388 -10.92 7.34 6.97
N VAL A 389 -11.88 6.46 6.75
CA VAL A 389 -13.23 6.53 7.32
C VAL A 389 -13.49 5.23 8.08
N GLY A 390 -13.72 5.33 9.39
CA GLY A 390 -13.98 4.16 10.23
C GLY A 390 -15.31 3.50 9.86
N GLU A 391 -16.41 4.22 10.08
CA GLU A 391 -17.76 3.74 9.81
C GLU A 391 -18.56 4.80 9.04
N SER A 392 -18.67 4.64 7.71
CA SER A 392 -19.42 5.55 6.83
C SER A 392 -20.93 5.33 6.93
N SER A 393 -21.73 6.14 6.22
CA SER A 393 -23.18 5.89 6.05
C SER A 393 -23.50 4.78 5.04
N ASN A 394 -22.49 4.16 4.41
CA ASN A 394 -22.68 2.92 3.65
C ASN A 394 -22.80 1.74 4.63
N PHE A 395 -24.01 1.44 5.09
CA PHE A 395 -24.27 0.36 6.05
C PHE A 395 -24.02 -1.04 5.45
N GLY A 396 -24.07 -1.19 4.13
CA GLY A 396 -24.04 -2.50 3.47
C GLY A 396 -25.39 -3.22 3.59
N SER A 397 -25.38 -4.53 3.38
CA SER A 397 -26.57 -5.38 3.44
C SER A 397 -26.30 -6.61 4.30
N GLN A 398 -27.34 -7.12 4.96
CA GLN A 398 -27.27 -8.37 5.69
C GLN A 398 -27.35 -9.53 4.70
N GLY A 399 -26.29 -10.35 4.62
CA GLY A 399 -26.21 -11.48 3.69
C GLY A 399 -24.91 -11.50 2.88
N GLY A 400 -24.86 -12.34 1.85
CA GLY A 400 -23.65 -12.59 1.06
C GLY A 400 -22.64 -13.47 1.80
N GLN A 401 -21.38 -13.42 1.38
CA GLN A 401 -20.30 -14.22 1.99
C GLN A 401 -19.87 -13.70 3.37
N ASN A 402 -20.08 -12.41 3.65
CA ASN A 402 -19.78 -11.84 4.97
C ASN A 402 -20.98 -12.02 5.91
N SER A 403 -20.81 -12.88 6.92
CA SER A 403 -21.85 -13.17 7.91
C SER A 403 -21.92 -12.17 9.08
N TYR A 404 -21.01 -11.20 9.15
CA TYR A 404 -20.90 -10.31 10.30
C TYR A 404 -21.81 -9.08 10.15
N TRP A 405 -22.91 -9.07 10.92
CA TRP A 405 -23.91 -8.00 10.96
C TRP A 405 -24.12 -7.54 12.41
N GLY A 406 -24.12 -6.23 12.65
CA GLY A 406 -24.29 -5.71 14.01
C GLY A 406 -24.37 -4.18 14.09
N LYS A 407 -24.59 -3.67 15.30
CA LYS A 407 -24.70 -2.23 15.54
C LYS A 407 -23.35 -1.53 15.32
N GLY A 408 -23.38 -0.48 14.50
CA GLY A 408 -22.31 0.48 14.33
C GLY A 408 -22.28 1.52 15.46
N ALA A 409 -21.33 2.44 15.37
CA ALA A 409 -21.15 3.51 16.35
C ALA A 409 -22.31 4.52 16.40
N ASN A 410 -23.09 4.63 15.33
CA ASN A 410 -24.32 5.43 15.28
C ASN A 410 -25.56 4.67 15.78
N GLY A 411 -25.42 3.42 16.24
CA GLY A 411 -26.52 2.58 16.70
C GLY A 411 -27.25 1.80 15.61
N GLU A 412 -27.04 2.14 14.33
CA GLU A 412 -27.64 1.46 13.18
C GLU A 412 -26.98 0.12 12.90
N TYR A 413 -27.74 -0.83 12.38
CA TYR A 413 -27.20 -2.12 11.96
C TYR A 413 -26.46 -2.00 10.63
N ARG A 414 -25.28 -2.63 10.56
CA ARG A 414 -24.40 -2.59 9.38
C ARG A 414 -23.59 -3.87 9.24
N THR A 415 -23.01 -4.04 8.05
CA THR A 415 -21.97 -5.04 7.81
C THR A 415 -20.72 -4.66 8.61
N LEU A 416 -20.14 -5.62 9.33
CA LEU A 416 -18.96 -5.44 10.15
C LEU A 416 -17.77 -6.26 9.63
N PRO A 417 -16.53 -5.81 9.84
CA PRO A 417 -15.34 -6.59 9.50
C PRO A 417 -15.05 -7.67 10.55
N ARG A 418 -14.77 -8.90 10.13
CA ARG A 418 -14.43 -10.12 10.93
C ARG A 418 -15.35 -10.54 12.08
N ASN A 419 -15.82 -9.64 12.92
CA ASN A 419 -16.62 -9.93 14.09
C ASN A 419 -17.20 -8.63 14.68
N LYS A 420 -18.27 -8.72 15.47
CA LYS A 420 -18.82 -7.58 16.23
C LYS A 420 -17.80 -6.89 17.13
N THR A 421 -16.84 -7.62 17.71
CA THR A 421 -15.84 -7.10 18.66
C THR A 421 -14.49 -6.75 18.02
N PHE A 422 -14.32 -6.97 16.71
CA PHE A 422 -13.01 -6.82 16.06
C PHE A 422 -12.53 -5.36 16.13
N PRO A 423 -11.34 -5.08 16.69
CA PRO A 423 -10.87 -3.71 16.86
C PRO A 423 -10.53 -3.06 15.50
N ILE A 424 -11.31 -2.05 15.11
CA ILE A 424 -11.14 -1.33 13.86
C ILE A 424 -9.96 -0.35 13.98
N ARG A 425 -9.12 -0.31 12.95
CA ARG A 425 -7.97 0.61 12.85
C ARG A 425 -7.96 1.31 11.49
N GLY A 426 -7.88 2.63 11.45
CA GLY A 426 -7.71 3.36 10.19
C GLY A 426 -6.36 3.05 9.56
N PHE A 427 -5.29 3.31 10.32
CA PHE A 427 -3.92 3.02 9.94
C PHE A 427 -3.25 2.16 11.00
N GLN A 428 -2.58 1.10 10.55
CA GLN A 428 -1.89 0.16 11.40
C GLN A 428 -0.38 0.23 11.15
N ILE A 429 0.37 0.62 12.17
CA ILE A 429 1.82 0.64 12.19
C ILE A 429 2.33 -0.77 12.47
N TYR A 430 3.22 -1.28 11.62
CA TYR A 430 3.92 -2.55 11.81
C TYR A 430 5.39 -2.41 11.40
N ASP A 431 6.32 -3.00 12.16
CA ASP A 431 7.77 -2.91 11.98
C ASP A 431 8.30 -1.46 11.88
N GLY A 432 8.47 -0.93 10.67
CA GLY A 432 8.91 0.45 10.41
C GLY A 432 10.30 0.56 9.78
N PRO A 433 10.71 1.70 9.23
CA PRO A 433 10.06 2.99 9.29
C PRO A 433 8.86 3.09 8.35
N VAL A 434 7.73 3.53 8.90
CA VAL A 434 6.54 3.93 8.16
C VAL A 434 6.25 5.40 8.42
N ARG A 435 5.75 6.08 7.40
CA ARG A 435 5.44 7.51 7.42
C ARG A 435 4.01 7.77 7.01
N MET A 436 3.36 8.67 7.72
CA MET A 436 2.07 9.18 7.34
C MET A 436 2.08 10.71 7.30
N ALA A 437 1.69 11.29 6.17
CA ALA A 437 1.69 12.74 6.00
C ALA A 437 0.44 13.23 5.26
N LYS A 438 -0.18 14.34 5.67
CA LYS A 438 -1.32 14.93 4.94
C LYS A 438 -2.49 13.94 4.81
N CYS A 439 -2.92 13.31 5.89
CA CYS A 439 -4.03 12.35 5.87
C CYS A 439 -5.20 12.84 6.72
N THR A 440 -6.41 12.45 6.34
CA THR A 440 -7.65 12.82 7.07
C THR A 440 -8.32 11.59 7.65
N PHE A 441 -8.69 11.62 8.93
CA PHE A 441 -9.42 10.57 9.61
C PHE A 441 -10.82 11.04 10.00
N LYS A 442 -11.82 10.18 9.78
CA LYS A 442 -13.24 10.43 10.08
C LYS A 442 -13.89 9.21 10.72
N LYS A 443 -14.86 9.42 11.61
CA LYS A 443 -15.81 8.40 12.11
C LYS A 443 -15.15 7.16 12.74
N PHE A 444 -14.04 7.33 13.46
CA PHE A 444 -13.45 6.30 14.32
C PHE A 444 -13.95 6.45 15.75
N ILE A 445 -15.12 5.86 16.03
CA ILE A 445 -15.84 6.01 17.29
C ILE A 445 -15.90 4.65 17.98
N PRO A 446 -15.30 4.48 19.16
CA PRO A 446 -15.39 3.24 19.91
C PRO A 446 -16.82 3.03 20.43
N THR A 447 -17.26 1.78 20.44
CA THR A 447 -18.52 1.35 21.06
C THR A 447 -18.24 0.55 22.34
N VAL A 448 -19.29 0.14 23.06
CA VAL A 448 -19.15 -0.72 24.24
C VAL A 448 -18.51 -2.07 23.90
N ASP A 449 -18.74 -2.59 22.69
CA ASP A 449 -18.28 -3.92 22.25
C ASP A 449 -16.96 -3.88 21.48
N ARG A 450 -16.60 -2.72 20.91
CA ARG A 450 -15.54 -2.62 19.89
C ARG A 450 -14.76 -1.32 20.00
N TYR A 451 -13.44 -1.46 20.03
CA TYR A 451 -12.54 -0.33 19.80
C TYR A 451 -12.52 0.03 18.32
N SER A 452 -12.61 1.33 18.01
CA SER A 452 -12.43 1.86 16.66
C SER A 452 -11.51 3.07 16.76
N SER A 453 -10.28 2.93 16.24
CA SER A 453 -9.20 3.90 16.40
C SER A 453 -8.65 4.39 15.07
N ALA A 454 -8.29 5.66 14.97
CA ALA A 454 -7.68 6.21 13.75
C ALA A 454 -6.30 5.59 13.49
N ILE A 455 -5.42 5.57 14.49
CA ILE A 455 -4.08 4.96 14.42
C ILE A 455 -3.98 3.84 15.46
N GLY A 456 -3.45 2.69 15.05
CA GLY A 456 -3.15 1.56 15.93
C GLY A 456 -1.92 0.79 15.47
N PHE A 457 -1.67 -0.33 16.13
CA PHE A 457 -0.49 -1.19 15.88
C PHE A 457 -0.91 -2.61 15.50
N PHE A 458 0.00 -3.33 14.86
CA PHE A 458 -0.16 -4.76 14.59
C PHE A 458 -0.43 -5.51 15.89
N MET A 459 -1.45 -6.37 15.89
CA MET A 459 -1.87 -7.09 17.10
C MET A 459 -0.96 -8.30 17.35
N LYS A 460 -0.73 -8.64 18.63
CA LYS A 460 0.10 -9.79 19.04
C LYS A 460 1.49 -9.70 18.42
N ASN A 461 2.05 -8.50 18.33
CA ASN A 461 3.27 -8.25 17.59
C ASN A 461 4.48 -8.79 18.34
N SER A 462 5.10 -9.86 17.83
CA SER A 462 6.37 -10.37 18.33
C SER A 462 7.59 -9.73 17.66
N TRP A 463 7.40 -8.94 16.61
CA TRP A 463 8.46 -8.31 15.84
C TRP A 463 8.74 -6.89 16.35
N GLN A 464 9.82 -6.28 15.87
CA GLN A 464 10.23 -4.96 16.35
C GLN A 464 9.27 -3.83 15.98
N ILE A 465 9.47 -2.68 16.60
CA ILE A 465 8.86 -1.42 16.18
C ILE A 465 9.97 -0.35 16.10
N SER A 466 10.10 0.27 14.94
CA SER A 466 11.05 1.34 14.69
C SER A 466 10.60 2.65 15.35
N PRO A 467 11.45 3.33 16.14
CA PRO A 467 11.17 4.67 16.64
C PRO A 467 11.20 5.73 15.52
N GLN A 468 11.62 5.36 14.31
CA GLN A 468 11.60 6.22 13.13
C GLN A 468 10.21 6.30 12.48
N ASN A 469 9.24 5.49 12.92
CA ASN A 469 7.84 5.62 12.54
C ASN A 469 7.34 7.02 12.91
N ASN A 470 6.76 7.75 11.96
CA ASN A 470 6.33 9.11 12.21
C ASN A 470 5.06 9.53 11.46
N VAL A 471 4.41 10.54 12.01
CA VAL A 471 3.21 11.16 11.46
C VAL A 471 3.37 12.67 11.41
N SER A 472 2.75 13.30 10.42
CA SER A 472 2.67 14.76 10.31
C SER A 472 1.45 15.17 9.49
N GLN A 473 1.00 16.41 9.65
CA GLN A 473 -0.04 17.03 8.85
C GLN A 473 -1.36 16.23 8.85
N ILE A 474 -1.70 15.61 9.99
CA ILE A 474 -2.90 14.78 10.14
C ILE A 474 -4.12 15.63 10.52
N LEU A 475 -5.21 15.47 9.78
CA LEU A 475 -6.50 16.04 10.16
C LEU A 475 -7.36 14.98 10.85
N MET A 476 -7.55 15.13 12.16
CA MET A 476 -8.51 14.35 12.93
C MET A 476 -9.84 15.13 13.00
N GLU A 477 -10.88 14.68 12.29
CA GLU A 477 -12.19 15.32 12.38
C GLU A 477 -12.81 15.16 13.77
N LYS A 478 -13.78 16.01 14.11
CA LYS A 478 -14.55 15.93 15.37
C LYS A 478 -15.22 14.56 15.58
N SER A 479 -15.50 13.85 14.48
CA SER A 479 -16.08 12.50 14.48
C SER A 479 -15.10 11.40 14.92
N VAL A 480 -13.83 11.71 15.16
CA VAL A 480 -12.82 10.75 15.65
C VAL A 480 -12.84 10.72 17.19
N GLY A 481 -13.47 9.69 17.75
CA GLY A 481 -13.58 9.48 19.19
C GLY A 481 -12.35 8.84 19.84
N LEU A 482 -11.54 8.09 19.08
CA LEU A 482 -10.30 7.48 19.55
C LEU A 482 -9.19 7.66 18.50
N LYS A 483 -8.26 8.58 18.77
CA LYS A 483 -7.17 8.91 17.83
C LYS A 483 -6.10 7.82 17.73
N VAL A 484 -5.64 7.32 18.87
CA VAL A 484 -4.57 6.32 18.96
C VAL A 484 -4.97 5.23 19.94
N PHE A 485 -4.64 3.98 19.66
CA PHE A 485 -4.84 2.89 20.60
C PHE A 485 -3.75 1.82 20.54
N PHE A 486 -3.10 1.56 21.67
CA PHE A 486 -2.03 0.55 21.84
C PHE A 486 -2.55 -0.84 22.19
N GLY A 487 -3.86 -1.07 22.11
CA GLY A 487 -4.47 -2.34 22.51
C GLY A 487 -4.55 -2.52 24.02
N ARG A 488 -5.28 -3.56 24.42
CA ARG A 488 -5.37 -4.08 25.79
C ARG A 488 -5.57 -5.58 25.72
N SER A 489 -5.15 -6.30 26.75
CA SER A 489 -5.40 -7.74 26.84
C SER A 489 -6.87 -8.07 26.56
N GLY A 490 -7.10 -9.12 25.78
CA GLY A 490 -8.42 -9.57 25.38
C GLY A 490 -8.39 -10.47 24.15
N GLN A 491 -9.57 -10.81 23.64
CA GLN A 491 -9.76 -11.75 22.51
C GLN A 491 -8.82 -11.48 21.32
N TRP A 492 -8.68 -10.22 20.92
CA TRP A 492 -7.94 -9.83 19.72
C TRP A 492 -6.46 -9.55 19.96
N PHE A 493 -6.12 -8.87 21.06
CA PHE A 493 -4.74 -8.52 21.38
C PHE A 493 -4.00 -9.61 22.18
N GLY A 494 -4.69 -10.69 22.59
CA GLY A 494 -4.11 -11.74 23.43
C GLY A 494 -3.74 -11.20 24.82
N SER A 495 -2.53 -11.50 25.29
CA SER A 495 -1.97 -10.87 26.49
C SER A 495 -1.57 -9.41 26.27
N ASN A 496 -1.42 -8.97 25.02
CA ASN A 496 -0.82 -7.68 24.66
C ASN A 496 0.58 -7.51 25.27
N ASP A 497 1.34 -8.60 25.35
CA ASP A 497 2.64 -8.65 26.05
C ASP A 497 3.77 -9.20 25.18
N ASN A 498 3.55 -9.33 23.87
CA ASN A 498 4.62 -9.69 22.94
C ASN A 498 5.62 -8.53 22.83
N ASP A 499 6.85 -8.83 22.42
CA ASP A 499 7.95 -7.86 22.45
C ASP A 499 7.67 -6.60 21.60
N GLY A 500 7.02 -6.74 20.45
CA GLY A 500 6.56 -5.62 19.62
C GLY A 500 5.39 -4.85 20.20
N ASP A 501 4.48 -5.51 20.92
CA ASP A 501 3.41 -4.83 21.66
C ASP A 501 4.03 -3.90 22.72
N LYS A 502 5.04 -4.38 23.46
CA LYS A 502 5.79 -3.62 24.49
C LYS A 502 6.54 -2.41 23.93
N MET A 503 7.06 -2.56 22.73
CA MET A 503 7.93 -1.57 22.08
C MET A 503 7.19 -0.62 21.13
N SER A 504 5.86 -0.72 21.06
CA SER A 504 5.05 0.13 20.18
C SER A 504 5.31 1.61 20.46
N ILE A 505 5.74 2.34 19.44
CA ILE A 505 6.07 3.76 19.47
C ILE A 505 5.92 4.40 18.08
N PHE A 506 5.57 5.69 18.01
CA PHE A 506 5.76 6.54 16.83
C PHE A 506 5.99 8.00 17.24
N HIS A 507 6.47 8.82 16.30
CA HIS A 507 6.76 10.24 16.48
C HIS A 507 5.71 11.13 15.79
N ASP A 508 5.03 11.99 16.54
CA ASP A 508 4.23 13.09 16.00
C ASP A 508 5.10 14.33 15.81
N LEU A 509 5.48 14.60 14.55
CA LEU A 509 6.48 15.61 14.22
C LEU A 509 5.97 17.04 14.45
N ASP A 510 4.72 17.31 14.11
CA ASP A 510 4.14 18.65 14.11
C ASP A 510 3.00 18.84 15.11
N GLY A 511 2.67 17.80 15.88
CA GLY A 511 1.61 17.85 16.88
C GLY A 511 0.21 17.71 16.29
N SER A 512 0.08 17.33 15.03
CA SER A 512 -1.22 17.21 14.36
C SER A 512 -2.11 16.11 14.95
N VAL A 513 -1.53 15.11 15.63
CA VAL A 513 -2.28 14.05 16.33
C VAL A 513 -2.46 14.39 17.80
N THR A 514 -1.37 14.74 18.48
CA THR A 514 -1.25 14.89 19.93
C THR A 514 -1.59 16.28 20.44
N GLY A 515 -1.46 17.31 19.59
CA GLY A 515 -1.48 18.71 19.98
C GLY A 515 -0.13 19.25 20.45
N TYR A 516 0.92 18.44 20.46
CA TYR A 516 2.28 18.81 20.90
C TYR A 516 3.30 18.43 19.81
N PRO A 517 4.04 19.39 19.24
CA PRO A 517 5.06 19.08 18.24
C PRO A 517 6.22 18.30 18.86
N ASP A 518 6.98 17.60 18.01
CA ASP A 518 8.19 16.85 18.39
C ASP A 518 7.97 15.91 19.59
N THR A 519 6.85 15.16 19.55
CA THR A 519 6.40 14.31 20.67
C THR A 519 6.28 12.86 20.24
N PHE A 520 6.89 11.96 21.02
CA PHE A 520 6.77 10.52 20.84
C PHE A 520 5.58 9.97 21.63
N ILE A 521 4.84 9.06 21.02
CA ILE A 521 3.74 8.35 21.65
C ILE A 521 4.14 6.88 21.74
N GLY A 522 4.15 6.33 22.96
CA GLY A 522 4.45 4.92 23.21
C GLY A 522 3.46 4.28 24.19
N ARG A 523 3.62 2.98 24.44
CA ARG A 523 2.77 2.25 25.40
C ARG A 523 2.96 2.76 26.82
N ALA A 524 1.87 2.87 27.59
CA ALA A 524 1.85 3.55 28.88
C ALA A 524 2.76 2.93 29.97
N ASP A 525 2.99 1.62 29.89
CA ASP A 525 3.80 0.82 30.83
C ASP A 525 5.26 0.65 30.37
N ASN A 526 5.66 1.25 29.24
CA ASN A 526 7.05 1.18 28.77
C ASN A 526 7.91 2.25 29.47
N TYR A 527 8.50 1.89 30.61
CA TYR A 527 9.38 2.76 31.40
C TYR A 527 10.76 3.02 30.79
N LEU A 528 11.11 2.40 29.66
CA LEU A 528 12.30 2.79 28.89
C LEU A 528 12.10 4.15 28.19
N LEU A 529 10.85 4.51 27.91
CA LEU A 529 10.48 5.75 27.19
C LEU A 529 10.14 6.92 28.13
N ARG A 530 9.69 6.63 29.36
CA ARG A 530 9.10 7.65 30.26
C ARG A 530 10.13 8.64 30.79
N HIS A 531 9.69 9.77 31.30
CA HIS A 531 10.48 10.68 32.14
C HIS A 531 9.46 11.55 32.92
N PRO A 532 9.87 12.32 33.95
CA PRO A 532 8.93 13.10 34.75
C PRO A 532 8.08 14.13 33.96
N GLY A 533 8.52 14.49 32.75
CA GLY A 533 7.82 15.42 31.86
C GLY A 533 6.84 14.77 30.87
N CYS A 534 6.65 13.45 30.93
CA CYS A 534 5.70 12.75 30.06
C CYS A 534 4.25 12.88 30.53
N LEU A 535 3.30 12.85 29.59
CA LEU A 535 1.86 12.89 29.86
C LEU A 535 1.22 11.51 29.60
N THR A 536 0.57 10.94 30.60
CA THR A 536 -0.19 9.68 30.43
C THR A 536 -1.53 9.96 29.75
N VAL A 537 -1.91 9.12 28.78
CA VAL A 537 -3.21 9.21 28.08
C VAL A 537 -3.95 7.87 28.22
N PRO A 538 -4.72 7.68 29.31
CA PRO A 538 -5.34 6.39 29.64
C PRO A 538 -6.27 5.82 28.56
N ARG A 539 -6.98 6.71 27.84
CA ARG A 539 -7.87 6.31 26.73
C ARG A 539 -7.12 5.65 25.58
N TRP A 540 -5.84 5.98 25.37
CA TRP A 540 -5.01 5.39 24.32
C TRP A 540 -4.27 4.14 24.79
N ASN A 541 -4.26 3.86 26.10
CA ASN A 541 -3.28 2.98 26.75
C ASN A 541 -1.83 3.40 26.43
N GLY A 542 -1.60 4.72 26.34
CA GLY A 542 -0.33 5.30 25.89
C GLY A 542 0.20 6.42 26.77
N VAL A 543 1.42 6.85 26.47
CA VAL A 543 2.12 7.98 27.07
C VAL A 543 2.72 8.86 25.98
N MET A 544 2.69 10.17 26.17
CA MET A 544 3.34 11.17 25.33
C MET A 544 4.62 11.66 26.01
N CYS A 545 5.76 11.57 25.31
CA CYS A 545 7.06 11.92 25.85
C CYS A 545 7.88 12.69 24.82
N THR A 546 8.67 13.65 25.28
CA THR A 546 9.74 14.24 24.47
C THR A 546 11.01 13.42 24.62
N GLY A 547 11.94 13.54 23.67
CA GLY A 547 13.28 12.98 23.81
C GLY A 547 13.80 12.43 22.49
N LYS A 548 14.96 11.80 22.57
CA LYS A 548 15.56 11.10 21.43
C LYS A 548 15.54 9.60 21.71
N PHE A 549 15.02 8.84 20.75
CA PHE A 549 14.86 7.41 20.86
C PHE A 549 15.50 6.70 19.67
N ALA A 550 16.15 5.57 19.96
CA ALA A 550 16.75 4.68 18.97
C ALA A 550 16.49 3.22 19.39
N GLN A 551 17.17 2.26 18.77
CA GLN A 551 17.01 0.84 19.09
C GLN A 551 18.34 0.19 19.42
N LEU A 552 18.37 -0.59 20.50
CA LEU A 552 19.50 -1.44 20.81
C LEU A 552 19.16 -2.85 20.34
N TYR A 553 19.82 -3.35 19.30
CA TYR A 553 19.65 -4.74 18.87
C TYR A 553 20.69 -5.62 19.56
N ILE A 554 20.19 -6.62 20.28
CA ILE A 554 20.98 -7.51 21.12
C ILE A 554 20.85 -8.91 20.56
N GLN A 555 21.97 -9.49 20.13
CA GLN A 555 22.07 -10.91 19.82
C GLN A 555 22.73 -11.63 20.99
N ALA A 556 22.14 -12.73 21.44
CA ALA A 556 22.61 -13.54 22.55
C ALA A 556 22.78 -15.00 22.11
N ARG A 557 23.92 -15.60 22.45
CA ARG A 557 24.24 -17.00 22.16
C ARG A 557 24.82 -17.68 23.38
N ARG A 558 24.55 -18.98 23.53
CA ARG A 558 25.14 -19.83 24.56
C ARG A 558 24.87 -19.29 25.98
N PRO A 559 23.61 -19.34 26.47
CA PRO A 559 22.42 -19.91 25.80
C PRO A 559 21.56 -18.88 25.05
N GLU A 560 20.75 -19.35 24.11
CA GLU A 560 19.89 -18.58 23.21
C GLU A 560 18.39 -18.67 23.54
N ASN A 561 18.01 -19.12 24.74
CA ASN A 561 16.62 -19.34 25.13
C ASN A 561 16.14 -18.51 26.33
N LEU A 562 16.97 -17.59 26.81
CA LEU A 562 16.68 -16.79 28.00
C LEU A 562 15.71 -15.63 27.72
N THR A 563 15.08 -15.13 28.78
CA THR A 563 14.32 -13.87 28.76
C THR A 563 15.25 -12.74 29.18
N LEU A 564 15.32 -11.68 28.38
CA LEU A 564 16.11 -10.49 28.69
C LEU A 564 15.29 -9.51 29.52
N SER A 565 15.86 -9.03 30.62
CA SER A 565 15.33 -7.95 31.46
C SER A 565 16.18 -6.70 31.23
N ILE A 566 15.56 -5.61 30.79
CA ILE A 566 16.23 -4.32 30.61
C ILE A 566 15.51 -3.24 31.39
N ALA A 567 16.26 -2.45 32.16
CA ALA A 567 15.74 -1.30 32.88
C ALA A 567 16.65 -0.09 32.67
N ARG A 568 16.07 1.09 32.55
CA ARG A 568 16.85 2.33 32.62
C ARG A 568 17.23 2.57 34.08
N ALA A 569 18.45 3.01 34.35
CA ALA A 569 18.98 3.21 35.71
C ALA A 569 18.07 4.09 36.60
N ALA A 570 17.49 5.15 36.03
CA ALA A 570 16.57 6.03 36.75
C ALA A 570 15.19 5.40 37.07
N TYR A 571 14.88 4.26 36.46
CA TYR A 571 13.62 3.51 36.62
C TYR A 571 13.90 2.01 36.83
N HIS A 572 14.96 1.68 37.57
CA HIS A 572 15.42 0.30 37.76
C HIS A 572 14.37 -0.63 38.39
N SER A 573 13.40 -0.08 39.15
CA SER A 573 12.27 -0.81 39.73
C SER A 573 11.20 -1.23 38.72
N HIS A 574 11.30 -0.78 37.46
CA HIS A 574 10.35 -1.06 36.38
C HIS A 574 11.05 -1.69 35.17
N PRO A 575 11.62 -2.91 35.32
CA PRO A 575 12.27 -3.59 34.21
C PRO A 575 11.27 -4.03 33.15
N LEU A 576 11.69 -3.93 31.89
CA LEU A 576 10.97 -4.46 30.75
C LEU A 576 11.54 -5.82 30.37
N ARG A 577 10.69 -6.85 30.33
CA ARG A 577 11.08 -8.23 30.01
C ARG A 577 10.79 -8.53 28.55
N LEU A 578 11.75 -9.10 27.84
CA LEU A 578 11.68 -9.45 26.44
C LEU A 578 11.97 -10.93 26.24
N GLN A 579 11.04 -11.63 25.60
CA GLN A 579 11.15 -13.06 25.35
C GLN A 579 12.10 -13.38 24.18
N GLY A 580 12.29 -12.40 23.30
CA GLY A 580 13.07 -12.48 22.09
C GLY A 580 12.25 -12.96 20.89
N VAL A 581 12.65 -12.48 19.69
CA VAL A 581 11.99 -12.80 18.42
C VAL A 581 12.54 -14.10 17.83
N ASN A 582 11.69 -14.96 17.25
CA ASN A 582 12.05 -16.25 16.63
C ASN A 582 12.74 -17.24 17.60
N ARG A 583 12.03 -17.66 18.66
CA ARG A 583 12.53 -18.70 19.57
C ARG A 583 12.86 -19.99 18.81
N GLY A 584 13.99 -20.60 19.15
CA GLY A 584 14.52 -21.79 18.48
C GLY A 584 15.50 -21.50 17.32
N ALA A 585 15.78 -20.22 17.04
CA ALA A 585 16.88 -19.85 16.16
C ALA A 585 18.25 -20.11 16.83
N PRO A 586 19.36 -20.21 16.07
CA PRO A 586 20.71 -20.44 16.61
C PRO A 586 21.22 -19.34 17.56
N TYR A 587 20.50 -18.23 17.67
CA TYR A 587 20.76 -17.14 18.59
C TYR A 587 19.43 -16.43 18.91
N GLN A 588 19.33 -15.84 20.10
CA GLN A 588 18.19 -15.01 20.47
C GLN A 588 18.44 -13.56 20.07
N GLN A 589 17.41 -12.91 19.57
CA GLN A 589 17.41 -11.48 19.27
C GLN A 589 16.40 -10.71 20.13
N TYR A 590 16.82 -9.55 20.64
CA TYR A 590 15.99 -8.59 21.36
C TYR A 590 16.21 -7.18 20.80
N GLN A 591 15.14 -6.36 20.74
CA GLN A 591 15.18 -5.03 20.12
C GLN A 591 14.43 -3.96 20.93
N PRO A 592 14.85 -3.67 22.17
CA PRO A 592 14.28 -2.58 22.93
C PRO A 592 14.46 -1.23 22.23
N VAL A 593 13.39 -0.44 22.23
CA VAL A 593 13.47 1.01 21.99
C VAL A 593 14.02 1.66 23.24
N VAL A 594 15.07 2.46 23.07
CA VAL A 594 15.87 3.05 24.14
C VAL A 594 15.91 4.56 23.99
N MET A 595 15.82 5.26 25.12
CA MET A 595 16.09 6.69 25.22
C MET A 595 17.60 6.90 25.19
N LEU A 596 18.05 7.72 24.24
CA LEU A 596 19.46 8.02 24.06
C LEU A 596 20.02 8.84 25.23
N GLU A 597 21.34 8.78 25.41
CA GLU A 597 22.07 9.50 26.46
C GLU A 597 21.72 9.06 27.89
N GLN A 598 21.34 7.79 28.05
CA GLN A 598 20.93 7.20 29.33
C GLN A 598 21.76 5.97 29.69
N ALA A 599 21.63 5.55 30.95
CA ALA A 599 22.24 4.34 31.48
C ALA A 599 21.20 3.20 31.61
N TYR A 600 21.58 1.99 31.24
CA TYR A 600 20.72 0.80 31.23
C TYR A 600 21.36 -0.37 31.96
N VAL A 601 20.54 -1.12 32.68
CA VAL A 601 20.89 -2.39 33.32
C VAL A 601 20.24 -3.50 32.52
N ILE A 602 21.03 -4.49 32.11
CA ILE A 602 20.59 -5.64 31.32
C ILE A 602 20.94 -6.92 32.07
N GLN A 603 19.96 -7.79 32.21
CA GLN A 603 20.04 -9.06 32.91
C GLN A 603 19.27 -10.13 32.14
N TRP A 604 19.54 -11.39 32.45
CA TRP A 604 18.76 -12.53 31.96
C TRP A 604 18.15 -13.29 33.11
N ASP A 605 17.07 -14.03 32.86
CA ASP A 605 16.42 -14.93 33.82
C ASP A 605 17.20 -16.25 34.06
N GLY A 606 18.47 -16.28 33.63
CA GLY A 606 19.42 -17.36 33.80
C GLY A 606 20.85 -16.84 33.75
N ARG A 607 21.82 -17.76 33.75
CA ARG A 607 23.25 -17.43 33.53
C ARG A 607 23.40 -16.67 32.21
N ALA A 608 24.02 -15.49 32.26
CA ALA A 608 24.16 -14.62 31.10
C ALA A 608 24.83 -15.31 29.91
N PRO A 609 24.48 -14.95 28.66
CA PRO A 609 25.08 -15.52 27.45
C PRO A 609 26.59 -15.31 27.35
N GLU A 610 27.31 -16.32 26.87
CA GLU A 610 28.76 -16.26 26.60
C GLU A 610 29.09 -15.27 25.48
N ASP A 611 28.28 -15.22 24.42
CA ASP A 611 28.44 -14.23 23.36
C ASP A 611 27.26 -13.28 23.31
N ILE A 612 27.57 -12.00 23.39
CA ILE A 612 26.61 -10.92 23.17
C ILE A 612 27.12 -10.01 22.07
N ILE A 613 26.22 -9.65 21.15
CA ILE A 613 26.48 -8.62 20.16
C ILE A 613 25.47 -7.49 20.34
N LEU A 614 25.97 -6.28 20.57
CA LEU A 614 25.20 -5.05 20.71
C LEU A 614 25.35 -4.21 19.44
N TYR A 615 24.23 -3.94 18.77
CA TYR A 615 24.17 -3.04 17.61
C TYR A 615 23.42 -1.74 18.01
N PRO A 616 24.04 -0.56 17.90
CA PRO A 616 23.38 0.73 18.05
C PRO A 616 22.60 1.08 16.75
N ILE A 617 21.42 0.50 16.60
CA ILE A 617 20.59 0.66 15.40
C ILE A 617 19.73 1.93 15.49
N ASN A 618 19.62 2.68 14.38
CA ASN A 618 18.97 4.00 14.33
C ASN A 618 19.67 5.08 15.19
N PHE A 619 20.90 4.84 15.62
CA PHE A 619 21.74 5.84 16.27
C PHE A 619 22.32 6.77 15.20
N ASN A 620 22.33 8.06 15.45
CA ASN A 620 23.08 9.01 14.65
C ASN A 620 24.48 9.16 15.24
N ARG A 621 25.41 9.70 14.44
CA ARG A 621 26.79 9.94 14.88
C ARG A 621 26.80 10.75 16.18
N GLY A 622 27.47 10.21 17.19
CA GLY A 622 27.60 10.81 18.52
C GLY A 622 26.53 10.36 19.52
N ASP A 623 25.42 9.76 19.08
CA ASP A 623 24.41 9.17 19.98
C ASP A 623 25.05 8.02 20.77
N TRP A 624 24.72 7.91 22.06
CA TRP A 624 25.38 6.98 22.96
C TRP A 624 24.46 6.46 24.08
N LEU A 625 24.86 5.34 24.69
CA LEU A 625 24.29 4.72 25.88
C LEU A 625 25.39 4.20 26.81
N CYS A 626 25.11 4.17 28.11
CA CYS A 626 25.89 3.39 29.06
C CYS A 626 25.14 2.10 29.37
N VAL A 627 25.79 0.94 29.26
CA VAL A 627 25.16 -0.36 29.52
C VAL A 627 25.92 -1.09 30.62
N ALA A 628 25.19 -1.62 31.60
CA ALA A 628 25.69 -2.54 32.61
C ALA A 628 25.06 -3.93 32.40
N LEU A 629 25.89 -4.93 32.13
CA LEU A 629 25.48 -6.32 31.89
C LEU A 629 25.83 -7.17 33.10
N CYS A 630 24.85 -7.91 33.63
CA CYS A 630 25.08 -8.81 34.77
C CYS A 630 25.77 -10.10 34.33
N TYR A 631 26.89 -10.43 34.97
CA TYR A 631 27.68 -11.63 34.73
C TYR A 631 28.16 -12.24 36.07
N PRO A 632 28.54 -13.53 36.09
CA PRO A 632 29.20 -14.14 37.25
C PRO A 632 30.49 -13.41 37.63
N ARG A 633 30.81 -13.33 38.94
CA ARG A 633 31.87 -12.45 39.47
C ARG A 633 33.30 -12.76 39.03
N GLU A 634 33.55 -13.99 38.58
CA GLU A 634 34.86 -14.42 38.09
C GLU A 634 34.98 -14.42 36.56
N SER A 635 34.01 -13.81 35.87
CA SER A 635 34.00 -13.73 34.41
C SER A 635 35.18 -12.94 33.87
N VAL A 636 35.75 -13.43 32.76
CA VAL A 636 36.79 -12.76 31.99
C VAL A 636 36.22 -12.40 30.62
N PHE A 637 36.54 -11.20 30.12
CA PHE A 637 35.91 -10.66 28.91
C PHE A 637 36.94 -10.33 27.84
N GLN A 638 36.58 -10.66 26.61
CA GLN A 638 37.16 -10.06 25.41
C GLN A 638 36.08 -9.21 24.74
N VAL A 639 36.32 -7.90 24.66
CA VAL A 639 35.35 -6.94 24.10
C VAL A 639 35.96 -6.29 22.85
N VAL A 640 35.22 -6.34 21.74
CA VAL A 640 35.67 -5.88 20.43
C VAL A 640 34.58 -5.04 19.79
N ALA A 641 34.93 -3.90 19.19
CA ALA A 641 34.05 -3.21 18.26
C ALA A 641 34.53 -3.43 16.83
N ASP A 642 33.58 -3.67 15.94
CA ASP A 642 33.82 -3.74 14.51
C ASP A 642 32.63 -3.16 13.73
N ILE A 643 32.80 -3.00 12.43
CA ILE A 643 31.71 -2.64 11.53
C ILE A 643 31.44 -3.83 10.61
N TYR A 644 30.18 -4.27 10.61
CA TYR A 644 29.70 -5.42 9.85
C TYR A 644 28.94 -4.99 8.60
N GLN A 645 29.46 -5.39 7.45
CA GLN A 645 28.78 -5.18 6.17
C GLN A 645 27.80 -6.32 5.92
N ARG A 646 26.51 -6.01 6.02
CA ARG A 646 25.47 -7.04 6.04
C ARG A 646 25.24 -7.74 4.71
N ARG A 647 25.43 -7.03 3.59
CA ARG A 647 25.26 -7.59 2.24
C ARG A 647 26.36 -8.60 1.89
N THR A 648 27.61 -8.25 2.18
CA THR A 648 28.79 -9.07 1.83
C THR A 648 29.20 -10.04 2.94
N GLY A 649 28.71 -9.85 4.17
CA GLY A 649 29.17 -10.58 5.34
C GLY A 649 30.57 -10.17 5.85
N THR A 650 31.18 -9.13 5.26
CA THR A 650 32.54 -8.73 5.61
C THR A 650 32.59 -7.93 6.92
N VAL A 651 33.70 -8.04 7.64
CA VAL A 651 33.97 -7.30 8.87
C VAL A 651 35.23 -6.48 8.69
N HIS A 652 35.20 -5.21 9.09
CA HIS A 652 36.36 -4.33 9.04
C HIS A 652 36.35 -3.33 10.22
N SER A 653 37.38 -2.50 10.31
CA SER A 653 37.52 -1.48 11.37
C SER A 653 37.48 -2.08 12.79
N VAL A 654 38.04 -3.28 12.94
CA VAL A 654 38.11 -4.01 14.22
C VAL A 654 39.02 -3.25 15.20
N LYS A 655 38.49 -2.94 16.39
CA LYS A 655 39.30 -2.41 17.51
C LYS A 655 38.92 -3.09 18.81
N HIS A 656 39.92 -3.37 19.64
CA HIS A 656 39.73 -3.97 20.95
C HIS A 656 39.39 -2.90 21.99
N TYR A 657 38.49 -3.23 22.91
CA TYR A 657 38.32 -2.43 24.12
C TYR A 657 39.40 -2.81 25.13
N LEU A 658 39.89 -1.81 25.87
CA LEU A 658 40.84 -2.02 26.96
C LEU A 658 40.13 -2.01 28.31
N ALA A 659 40.67 -2.76 29.27
CA ALA A 659 40.17 -2.74 30.64
C ALA A 659 40.48 -1.38 31.28
N ALA A 660 39.45 -0.70 31.78
CA ALA A 660 39.59 0.57 32.47
C ALA A 660 39.94 0.36 33.95
N PRO A 661 40.67 1.30 34.57
CA PRO A 661 40.99 1.21 36.01
C PRO A 661 39.78 1.45 36.92
N SER A 662 38.71 2.09 36.40
CA SER A 662 37.50 2.40 37.17
C SER A 662 36.24 2.45 36.31
N ARG A 663 35.08 2.34 36.96
CA ARG A 663 33.77 2.59 36.32
C ARG A 663 33.68 3.97 35.68
N ALA A 664 34.21 5.00 36.35
CA ALA A 664 34.15 6.38 35.84
C ALA A 664 34.97 6.55 34.55
N SER A 665 36.14 5.92 34.45
CA SER A 665 36.94 5.93 33.23
C SER A 665 36.28 5.17 32.08
N ALA A 666 35.68 3.99 32.35
CA ALA A 666 35.00 3.22 31.30
C ALA A 666 33.74 3.91 30.75
N LEU A 667 33.07 4.71 31.57
CA LEU A 667 31.89 5.49 31.18
C LEU A 667 32.24 6.94 30.79
N SER A 668 33.53 7.27 30.69
CA SER A 668 33.97 8.60 30.27
C SER A 668 33.75 8.79 28.77
N ARG A 669 33.52 10.04 28.34
CA ARG A 669 33.28 10.38 26.94
C ARG A 669 34.57 10.79 26.21
N THR A 670 35.71 10.24 26.61
CA THR A 670 37.03 10.58 26.03
C THR A 670 37.24 10.01 24.62
N GLY A 671 36.30 9.20 24.12
CA GLY A 671 36.38 8.53 22.82
C GLY A 671 37.21 7.24 22.85
N GLU A 672 37.82 6.93 23.99
CA GLU A 672 38.54 5.67 24.22
C GLU A 672 37.55 4.50 24.36
N ARG A 673 37.87 3.37 23.74
CA ARG A 673 37.07 2.15 23.82
C ARG A 673 37.47 1.38 25.08
N LEU A 674 36.80 1.67 26.17
CA LEU A 674 37.10 1.10 27.49
C LEU A 674 35.94 0.28 28.03
N PHE A 675 36.24 -0.82 28.71
CA PHE A 675 35.27 -1.59 29.50
C PHE A 675 35.72 -1.71 30.94
N TYR A 676 34.80 -1.81 31.89
CA TYR A 676 35.13 -2.06 33.29
C TYR A 676 34.25 -3.17 33.84
N PHE A 677 34.86 -4.17 34.46
CA PHE A 677 34.13 -5.22 35.15
C PHE A 677 34.29 -5.07 36.65
N ASP A 678 33.18 -4.78 37.33
CA ASP A 678 33.13 -4.70 38.78
C ASP A 678 32.86 -6.10 39.36
N ARG A 679 33.94 -6.77 39.79
CA ARG A 679 33.86 -8.11 40.40
C ARG A 679 32.99 -8.14 41.66
N ALA A 680 32.89 -7.03 42.40
CA ALA A 680 32.10 -7.00 43.63
C ALA A 680 30.59 -7.05 43.34
N SER A 681 30.14 -6.30 42.33
CA SER A 681 28.72 -6.23 41.94
C SER A 681 28.32 -7.19 40.81
N GLY A 682 29.29 -7.77 40.09
CA GLY A 682 29.05 -8.67 38.94
C GLY A 682 28.66 -7.95 37.65
N TYR A 683 28.96 -6.65 37.52
CA TYR A 683 28.54 -5.86 36.36
C TYR A 683 29.69 -5.51 35.41
N LEU A 684 29.49 -5.82 34.14
CA LEU A 684 30.30 -5.32 33.03
C LEU A 684 29.72 -4.01 32.50
N PHE A 685 30.51 -2.94 32.56
CA PHE A 685 30.16 -1.62 32.06
C PHE A 685 30.79 -1.36 30.71
N VAL A 686 29.97 -0.94 29.75
CA VAL A 686 30.39 -0.57 28.39
C VAL A 686 29.71 0.74 27.99
N HIS A 687 30.49 1.67 27.43
CA HIS A 687 29.97 2.85 26.77
C HIS A 687 29.78 2.55 25.27
N LEU A 688 28.51 2.48 24.84
CA LEU A 688 28.12 2.26 23.45
C LEU A 688 27.91 3.61 22.78
N GLN A 689 28.67 3.93 21.73
CA GLN A 689 28.51 5.15 20.95
C GLN A 689 28.58 4.85 19.45
N ALA A 690 27.69 5.45 18.67
CA ALA A 690 27.77 5.42 17.21
C ALA A 690 28.79 6.45 16.72
N HIS A 691 29.78 6.03 15.94
CA HIS A 691 30.83 6.89 15.41
C HIS A 691 30.57 7.30 13.96
N GLU A 692 29.84 6.47 13.21
CA GLU A 692 29.60 6.68 11.79
C GLU A 692 28.27 7.40 11.53
N ALA A 693 28.21 8.14 10.42
CA ALA A 693 27.01 8.86 10.05
C ALA A 693 26.01 7.97 9.32
N ARG A 694 24.75 8.04 9.75
CA ARG A 694 23.59 7.42 9.11
C ARG A 694 22.96 8.40 8.13
N LYS A 695 22.43 7.90 7.01
CA LYS A 695 21.71 8.72 6.02
C LYS A 695 20.22 8.37 6.03
N GLY A 696 19.36 9.37 6.16
CA GLY A 696 17.91 9.20 6.04
C GLY A 696 17.34 8.14 6.98
N HIS A 697 16.81 7.05 6.40
CA HIS A 697 16.14 5.96 7.10
C HIS A 697 17.02 4.73 7.35
N SER A 698 18.28 4.76 6.94
CA SER A 698 19.17 3.62 7.13
C SER A 698 19.19 3.21 8.59
N TYR A 699 19.25 1.91 8.85
CA TYR A 699 19.30 1.39 10.21
C TYR A 699 20.72 1.50 10.76
N CYS A 700 21.68 1.41 9.84
CA CYS A 700 23.11 1.52 10.05
C CYS A 700 23.73 2.63 9.19
N SER A 701 25.05 2.82 9.35
CA SER A 701 25.81 3.76 8.52
C SER A 701 26.04 3.20 7.11
N GLN A 702 26.48 4.06 6.18
CA GLN A 702 26.89 3.61 4.84
C GLN A 702 28.16 2.74 4.85
N GLN A 703 28.96 2.81 5.92
CA GLN A 703 30.14 1.95 6.12
C GLN A 703 29.75 0.56 6.64
N GLY A 704 28.47 0.33 6.95
CA GLY A 704 27.95 -0.89 7.57
C GLY A 704 27.44 -0.65 8.99
N CYS A 705 27.07 -1.74 9.64
CA CYS A 705 26.51 -1.73 11.00
C CYS A 705 27.63 -1.80 12.03
N GLU A 706 27.81 -0.72 12.79
CA GLU A 706 28.66 -0.72 13.97
C GLU A 706 28.13 -1.76 14.99
N ARG A 707 29.02 -2.49 15.65
CA ARG A 707 28.64 -3.42 16.72
C ARG A 707 29.73 -3.60 17.75
N ILE A 708 29.31 -3.90 18.99
CA ILE A 708 30.18 -4.35 20.07
C ILE A 708 29.92 -5.83 20.30
N LYS A 709 30.97 -6.64 20.21
CA LYS A 709 30.98 -8.05 20.57
C LYS A 709 31.60 -8.22 21.95
N ILE A 710 30.90 -8.93 22.82
CA ILE A 710 31.33 -9.27 24.17
C ILE A 710 31.40 -10.80 24.21
N MET A 711 32.60 -11.33 24.40
CA MET A 711 32.85 -12.75 24.58
C MET A 711 33.28 -12.95 26.03
N ALA A 712 32.49 -13.71 26.78
CA ALA A 712 32.71 -13.96 28.20
C ALA A 712 33.15 -15.41 28.42
N HIS A 713 34.28 -15.58 29.10
CA HIS A 713 34.70 -16.85 29.65
C HIS A 713 34.28 -16.93 31.11
N MET A 714 33.51 -17.95 31.47
CA MET A 714 32.85 -18.10 32.77
C MET A 714 33.10 -19.50 33.33
N TYR A 715 33.38 -19.63 34.63
CA TYR A 715 33.72 -20.92 35.23
C TYR A 715 32.46 -21.68 35.71
N PRO A 716 32.48 -23.03 35.70
CA PRO A 716 31.39 -23.83 36.25
C PRO A 716 31.23 -23.61 37.76
N GLY A 717 30.00 -23.35 38.22
CA GLY A 717 29.68 -23.21 39.65
C GLY A 717 29.60 -21.77 40.18
N ASP A 718 29.93 -20.76 39.36
CA ASP A 718 29.83 -19.36 39.79
C ASP A 718 28.36 -18.95 40.01
N SER A 719 28.07 -18.34 41.17
CA SER A 719 26.75 -17.77 41.43
C SER A 719 26.50 -16.58 40.50
N TRP A 720 25.41 -16.62 39.74
CA TRP A 720 24.96 -15.53 38.90
C TRP A 720 23.85 -14.76 39.64
N SER A 721 24.22 -13.65 40.27
CA SER A 721 23.25 -12.72 40.87
C SER A 721 23.91 -11.37 41.03
N CYS A 722 23.31 -10.35 40.42
CA CYS A 722 23.75 -8.97 40.53
C CYS A 722 22.70 -8.14 41.26
N GLY A 723 23.15 -7.12 42.01
CA GLY A 723 22.24 -6.16 42.66
C GLY A 723 21.36 -5.42 41.64
N PRO A 724 20.23 -4.82 42.06
CA PRO A 724 19.21 -4.31 41.13
C PRO A 724 19.63 -3.11 40.28
N ASN A 725 20.53 -2.24 40.77
CA ASN A 725 21.02 -1.09 40.01
C ASN A 725 22.47 -0.76 40.40
N PRO A 726 23.44 -0.88 39.47
CA PRO A 726 24.83 -0.59 39.75
C PRO A 726 25.24 0.85 39.42
N PHE A 727 24.30 1.70 39.00
CA PHE A 727 24.54 3.13 38.77
C PHE A 727 24.19 3.94 40.03
N PRO A 728 24.86 5.08 40.27
CA PRO A 728 24.48 5.97 41.37
C PRO A 728 23.02 6.40 41.22
N GLU A 729 22.26 6.43 42.31
CA GLU A 729 20.91 6.99 42.31
C GLU A 729 21.00 8.46 41.89
N ARG A 730 20.53 8.74 40.69
CA ARG A 730 20.36 10.10 40.17
C ARG A 730 18.89 10.24 39.80
N PRO A 731 18.23 11.34 40.19
CA PRO A 731 16.87 11.60 39.73
C PRO A 731 16.83 11.59 38.20
N ALA A 732 15.75 11.08 37.63
CA ALA A 732 15.56 11.09 36.18
C ALA A 732 15.76 12.53 35.67
N ALA A 733 16.71 12.71 34.74
CA ALA A 733 17.03 14.03 34.23
C ALA A 733 15.77 14.73 33.71
N ALA A 734 15.63 16.01 34.02
CA ALA A 734 14.53 16.82 33.52
C ALA A 734 14.69 17.00 32.00
N GLN A 735 14.09 16.09 31.23
CA GLN A 735 13.80 16.33 29.83
C GLN A 735 12.76 17.44 29.72
N ARG A 736 12.73 18.12 28.58
CA ARG A 736 11.75 19.18 28.34
C ARG A 736 10.34 18.64 28.62
N PRO A 737 9.55 19.23 29.52
CA PRO A 737 8.20 18.77 29.71
C PRO A 737 7.42 18.97 28.42
N VAL A 738 6.43 18.12 28.16
CA VAL A 738 5.45 18.35 27.10
C VAL A 738 4.70 19.64 27.44
N SER A 739 5.20 20.77 26.94
CA SER A 739 4.84 22.11 27.42
C SER A 739 4.89 23.12 26.29
N ARG A 740 3.82 23.11 25.49
CA ARG A 740 3.31 24.21 24.65
C ARG A 740 2.30 23.57 23.71
N HIS A 741 1.02 23.77 23.99
CA HIS A 741 -0.03 23.47 23.03
C HIS A 741 -0.04 24.63 22.03
N PRO A 742 0.32 24.45 20.75
CA PRO A 742 0.13 25.50 19.77
C PRO A 742 -1.37 25.81 19.72
N ALA A 743 -1.77 27.04 20.05
CA ALA A 743 -3.17 27.45 20.16
C ALA A 743 -3.91 27.51 18.80
N GLY A 744 -3.35 26.94 17.73
CA GLY A 744 -3.88 27.00 16.37
C GLY A 744 -4.20 25.61 15.81
N LEU A 745 -5.39 25.47 15.23
CA LEU A 745 -5.70 24.37 14.32
C LEU A 745 -4.68 24.37 13.18
N CYS A 746 -4.10 23.20 12.90
CA CYS A 746 -3.17 23.03 11.80
C CYS A 746 -3.84 23.34 10.45
N ARG A 747 -3.45 24.45 9.83
CA ARG A 747 -4.08 24.98 8.60
C ARG A 747 -3.72 24.22 7.33
N ALA A 748 -2.62 23.48 7.35
CA ALA A 748 -2.14 22.66 6.23
C ALA A 748 -2.35 21.15 6.46
N CYS A 749 -3.14 20.78 7.48
CA CYS A 749 -3.38 19.39 7.83
C CYS A 749 -4.50 18.77 7.00
N GLY A 750 -4.43 17.45 6.90
CA GLY A 750 -5.39 16.64 6.17
C GLY A 750 -4.93 16.34 4.77
N ALA A 751 -5.55 15.31 4.19
CA ALA A 751 -5.52 15.21 2.75
C ALA A 751 -6.10 16.52 2.20
N PRO A 752 -5.50 17.12 1.15
CA PRO A 752 -6.23 18.12 0.41
C PRO A 752 -7.58 17.47 0.15
N GLN A 753 -8.66 18.12 0.57
CA GLN A 753 -9.93 17.79 -0.02
C GLN A 753 -9.68 18.04 -1.51
N LYS A 754 -9.31 17.00 -2.26
CA LYS A 754 -9.98 16.83 -3.52
C LYS A 754 -11.41 16.96 -3.10
N GLN A 755 -12.00 18.08 -3.48
CA GLN A 755 -13.38 18.08 -3.88
C GLN A 755 -13.56 16.76 -4.64
N ASN A 756 -13.96 15.67 -3.98
CA ASN A 756 -14.45 14.51 -4.70
C ASN A 756 -15.74 15.03 -5.29
N GLN A 757 -15.67 15.70 -6.44
CA GLN A 757 -16.75 16.55 -6.91
C GLN A 757 -17.47 17.24 -5.74
N SER A 758 -16.79 18.11 -5.00
CA SER A 758 -17.49 18.82 -3.94
C SER A 758 -18.68 19.52 -4.59
N GLU A 759 -19.87 19.30 -4.05
CA GLU A 759 -20.70 20.45 -3.70
C GLU A 759 -19.79 21.57 -3.22
N THR A 760 -19.68 22.56 -4.10
CA THR A 760 -18.80 23.71 -4.02
C THR A 760 -18.77 24.25 -2.59
N PRO A 761 -17.59 24.50 -1.98
CA PRO A 761 -17.54 25.56 -0.99
C PRO A 761 -18.05 26.79 -1.71
N GLN A 762 -19.09 27.43 -1.19
CA GLN A 762 -19.37 28.80 -1.63
C GLN A 762 -18.05 29.56 -1.49
N PRO A 763 -17.48 30.06 -2.60
CA PRO A 763 -16.30 30.87 -2.51
C PRO A 763 -16.63 32.12 -1.66
N PRO A 764 -15.64 32.77 -1.04
CA PRO A 764 -15.84 34.14 -0.58
C PRO A 764 -16.21 34.97 -1.79
N SER A 765 -17.52 35.20 -1.98
CA SER A 765 -18.12 35.98 -3.07
C SER A 765 -17.30 35.99 -4.39
N ILE A 766 -17.01 34.82 -4.97
CA ILE A 766 -16.47 34.82 -6.34
C ILE A 766 -17.65 35.17 -7.24
N LYS A 767 -17.52 36.30 -7.93
CA LYS A 767 -18.51 36.76 -8.92
C LYS A 767 -18.84 35.58 -9.87
N PRO A 768 -20.12 35.37 -10.24
CA PRO A 768 -20.64 34.18 -10.95
C PRO A 768 -20.19 34.04 -12.44
N THR A 769 -18.95 34.43 -12.74
CA THR A 769 -18.42 34.70 -14.08
C THR A 769 -17.05 34.05 -14.39
N CYS A 770 -16.49 33.18 -13.53
CA CYS A 770 -15.13 32.65 -13.71
C CYS A 770 -15.10 31.12 -13.99
N PHE A 771 -14.25 30.68 -14.91
CA PHE A 771 -13.94 29.27 -15.21
C PHE A 771 -12.57 28.88 -14.63
N LEU A 772 -12.43 27.60 -14.27
CA LEU A 772 -11.21 27.04 -13.70
C LEU A 772 -10.80 25.78 -14.48
N LEU A 773 -9.55 25.72 -14.92
CA LEU A 773 -8.94 24.57 -15.56
C LEU A 773 -7.65 24.25 -14.80
N GLN A 774 -7.51 23.03 -14.29
CA GLN A 774 -6.31 22.60 -13.57
C GLN A 774 -5.60 21.48 -14.33
N ILE A 775 -4.29 21.64 -14.53
CA ILE A 775 -3.42 20.63 -15.16
C ILE A 775 -2.26 20.36 -14.22
N ASN A 776 -2.14 19.12 -13.76
CA ASN A 776 -1.25 18.76 -12.66
C ASN A 776 -1.49 19.69 -11.45
N ASP A 777 -0.46 20.41 -11.00
CA ASP A 777 -0.55 21.36 -9.88
C ASP A 777 -0.78 22.81 -10.32
N THR A 778 -0.97 23.08 -11.62
CA THR A 778 -1.13 24.44 -12.17
C THR A 778 -2.60 24.76 -12.42
N VAL A 779 -3.08 25.88 -11.87
CA VAL A 779 -4.46 26.35 -12.01
C VAL A 779 -4.52 27.53 -12.99
N PHE A 780 -5.42 27.43 -13.97
CA PHE A 780 -5.72 28.47 -14.94
C PHE A 780 -7.13 29.02 -14.70
N LEU A 781 -7.21 30.32 -14.41
CA LEU A 781 -8.47 31.03 -14.16
C LEU A 781 -8.83 31.89 -15.38
N PHE A 782 -10.09 31.80 -15.81
CA PHE A 782 -10.60 32.57 -16.94
C PHE A 782 -11.87 33.34 -16.59
N ASN A 783 -11.84 34.65 -16.77
CA ASN A 783 -12.92 35.55 -16.35
C ASN A 783 -13.75 36.12 -17.52
N ARG A 784 -13.58 35.58 -18.73
CA ARG A 784 -14.25 36.05 -19.95
C ARG A 784 -15.31 35.05 -20.42
N ARG A 785 -16.43 35.53 -20.99
CA ARG A 785 -17.47 34.68 -21.58
C ARG A 785 -17.01 34.15 -22.93
N GLY A 786 -17.27 32.87 -23.23
CA GLY A 786 -16.87 32.27 -24.50
C GLY A 786 -16.49 30.79 -24.38
N ILE A 787 -15.76 30.31 -25.39
CA ILE A 787 -15.17 28.98 -25.44
C ILE A 787 -13.66 29.10 -25.23
N PHE A 788 -13.12 28.33 -24.28
CA PHE A 788 -11.69 28.25 -24.04
C PHE A 788 -11.13 26.94 -24.53
N PHE A 789 -10.05 27.01 -25.31
CA PHE A 789 -9.26 25.87 -25.74
C PHE A 789 -7.90 25.90 -25.05
N MET A 790 -7.56 24.80 -24.37
CA MET A 790 -6.20 24.53 -23.91
C MET A 790 -5.67 23.28 -24.61
N VAL A 791 -4.49 23.42 -25.20
CA VAL A 791 -3.83 22.35 -25.96
C VAL A 791 -2.59 21.88 -25.22
N LEU A 792 -2.52 20.58 -24.96
CA LEU A 792 -1.37 19.94 -24.35
C LEU A 792 -0.62 19.10 -25.37
N ASP A 793 0.67 18.95 -25.14
CA ASP A 793 1.48 17.95 -25.81
C ASP A 793 1.32 16.61 -25.10
N ALA A 794 0.80 15.59 -25.80
CA ALA A 794 0.55 14.28 -25.21
C ALA A 794 1.82 13.51 -24.79
N CYS A 795 2.98 13.94 -25.28
CA CYS A 795 4.28 13.31 -25.01
C CYS A 795 4.97 13.88 -23.76
N SER A 796 4.83 15.17 -23.50
CA SER A 796 5.48 15.86 -22.38
C SER A 796 4.48 16.35 -21.32
N GLY A 797 3.20 16.44 -21.64
CA GLY A 797 2.18 17.07 -20.80
C GLY A 797 2.28 18.60 -20.74
N ALA A 798 3.14 19.22 -21.57
CA ALA A 798 3.31 20.67 -21.60
C ALA A 798 2.13 21.37 -22.28
N VAL A 799 1.76 22.57 -21.80
CA VAL A 799 0.77 23.43 -22.48
C VAL A 799 1.43 24.05 -23.71
N VAL A 800 0.95 23.67 -24.90
CA VAL A 800 1.48 24.12 -26.19
C VAL A 800 0.74 25.34 -26.70
N SER A 801 -0.57 25.42 -26.46
CA SER A 801 -1.38 26.55 -26.92
C SER A 801 -2.59 26.81 -26.05
N ARG A 802 -3.03 28.07 -26.03
CA ARG A 802 -4.24 28.54 -25.36
C ARG A 802 -4.97 29.52 -26.26
N ARG A 803 -6.28 29.36 -26.42
CA ARG A 803 -7.10 30.31 -27.20
C ARG A 803 -8.48 30.49 -26.60
N HIS A 804 -8.96 31.71 -26.61
CA HIS A 804 -10.30 32.09 -26.18
C HIS A 804 -11.08 32.58 -27.40
N PHE A 805 -12.31 32.10 -27.55
CA PHE A 805 -13.27 32.59 -28.52
C PHE A 805 -14.44 33.23 -27.78
N GLY A 806 -14.67 34.53 -27.99
CA GLY A 806 -15.82 35.25 -27.44
C GLY A 806 -17.17 34.70 -27.96
N THR A 807 -18.29 35.27 -27.49
CA THR A 807 -19.66 34.89 -27.85
C THR A 807 -19.80 34.50 -29.32
N VAL A 808 -20.09 33.21 -29.56
CA VAL A 808 -20.11 32.59 -30.89
C VAL A 808 -21.43 32.92 -31.59
N THR A 809 -21.52 34.13 -32.14
CA THR A 809 -22.66 34.57 -32.97
C THR A 809 -22.15 34.92 -34.35
N GLY A 810 -22.19 33.95 -35.27
CA GLY A 810 -21.85 34.13 -36.69
C GLY A 810 -20.93 33.03 -37.25
N GLU A 811 -21.07 32.73 -38.55
CA GLU A 811 -20.27 31.75 -39.31
C GLU A 811 -18.76 31.95 -39.15
N ASN A 812 -18.31 33.21 -39.03
CA ASN A 812 -16.89 33.56 -38.86
C ASN A 812 -16.25 32.97 -37.60
N ALA A 813 -17.00 32.80 -36.52
CA ALA A 813 -16.47 32.24 -35.27
C ALA A 813 -16.35 30.71 -35.33
N ALA A 814 -17.26 30.04 -36.05
CA ALA A 814 -17.16 28.59 -36.31
C ALA A 814 -15.98 28.27 -37.23
N SER A 815 -15.76 29.08 -38.28
CA SER A 815 -14.58 28.96 -39.14
C SER A 815 -13.29 29.20 -38.36
N ALA A 816 -13.22 30.23 -37.50
CA ALA A 816 -12.03 30.49 -36.71
C ALA A 816 -11.69 29.38 -35.68
N ILE A 817 -12.72 28.74 -35.09
CA ILE A 817 -12.53 27.56 -34.23
C ILE A 817 -12.05 26.36 -35.06
N THR A 818 -12.63 26.17 -36.24
CA THR A 818 -12.27 25.10 -37.17
C THR A 818 -10.83 25.27 -37.64
N ASP A 819 -10.40 26.47 -38.02
CA ASP A 819 -9.03 26.75 -38.45
C ASP A 819 -8.02 26.54 -37.31
N TYR A 820 -8.35 27.02 -36.11
CA TYR A 820 -7.49 26.83 -34.94
C TYR A 820 -7.34 25.36 -34.59
N THR A 821 -8.44 24.60 -34.49
CA THR A 821 -8.39 23.15 -34.25
C THR A 821 -7.69 22.41 -35.38
N SER A 822 -7.70 22.92 -36.62
CA SER A 822 -6.93 22.38 -37.75
C SER A 822 -5.42 22.60 -37.62
N SER A 823 -5.01 23.76 -37.12
CA SER A 823 -3.61 24.20 -37.04
C SER A 823 -2.78 23.56 -35.92
N CYS A 824 -3.40 22.93 -34.92
CA CYS A 824 -2.67 22.32 -33.80
C CYS A 824 -1.99 21.00 -34.22
N SER A 825 -0.66 20.92 -34.08
CA SER A 825 0.16 19.79 -34.54
C SER A 825 0.31 18.64 -33.55
N ASN A 826 0.08 18.84 -32.23
CA ASN A 826 0.17 17.78 -31.20
C ASN A 826 -1.05 17.81 -30.24
N PRO A 827 -1.43 16.69 -29.58
CA PRO A 827 -2.82 16.48 -29.18
C PRO A 827 -3.12 16.59 -27.68
N CYS A 828 -3.98 17.55 -27.33
CA CYS A 828 -5.00 17.43 -26.29
C CYS A 828 -5.92 18.63 -26.47
N LEU A 829 -7.23 18.49 -26.34
CA LEU A 829 -8.17 19.60 -26.47
C LEU A 829 -9.03 19.65 -25.22
N ILE A 830 -8.92 20.73 -24.42
CA ILE A 830 -9.87 20.98 -23.34
C ILE A 830 -10.77 22.13 -23.77
N GLU A 831 -12.07 21.87 -23.89
CA GLU A 831 -13.09 22.88 -24.26
C GLU A 831 -14.04 23.13 -23.08
N THR A 832 -14.38 24.39 -22.79
CA THR A 832 -15.47 24.75 -21.86
C THR A 832 -16.27 25.98 -22.32
N LYS A 833 -17.61 25.99 -22.14
CA LYS A 833 -18.54 27.10 -22.54
C LYS A 833 -19.52 27.50 -21.41
N LYS A 834 -19.97 28.77 -21.43
CA LYS A 834 -21.26 29.26 -20.88
C LYS A 834 -21.93 30.21 -21.89
N GLY A 835 -23.14 29.89 -22.37
CA GLY A 835 -23.93 30.77 -23.25
C GLY A 835 -25.25 30.19 -23.77
N THR A 836 -26.19 31.07 -24.13
CA THR A 836 -27.60 30.79 -24.47
C THR A 836 -27.89 30.90 -25.98
N SER A 837 -27.17 30.15 -26.83
CA SER A 837 -27.55 29.97 -28.25
C SER A 837 -26.81 28.80 -28.91
N PRO A 838 -27.46 28.11 -29.88
CA PRO A 838 -26.89 26.98 -30.60
C PRO A 838 -25.73 27.42 -31.51
N THR A 839 -24.77 26.52 -31.72
CA THR A 839 -23.58 26.77 -32.54
C THR A 839 -23.26 25.49 -33.31
N PHE A 840 -23.04 25.57 -34.62
CA PHE A 840 -22.65 24.43 -35.45
C PHE A 840 -21.12 24.33 -35.53
N ILE A 841 -20.58 23.14 -35.21
CA ILE A 841 -19.19 22.77 -35.51
C ILE A 841 -19.29 21.50 -36.37
N SER A 842 -18.86 21.56 -37.63
CA SER A 842 -18.82 20.40 -38.53
C SER A 842 -17.41 20.21 -39.09
N LYS A 843 -16.93 18.96 -39.14
CA LYS A 843 -15.83 18.53 -39.99
C LYS A 843 -16.07 17.11 -40.54
N PRO A 844 -15.45 16.74 -41.69
CA PRO A 844 -15.79 15.52 -42.41
C PRO A 844 -15.23 14.28 -41.70
N GLY A 845 -16.10 13.28 -41.48
CA GLY A 845 -15.74 11.95 -41.00
C GLY A 845 -16.45 11.50 -39.72
N HIS A 846 -16.92 12.43 -38.88
CA HIS A 846 -17.70 12.13 -37.68
C HIS A 846 -18.70 13.25 -37.37
N SER A 847 -20.00 12.97 -37.51
CA SER A 847 -21.08 13.90 -37.23
C SER A 847 -21.36 13.98 -35.72
N LEU A 848 -20.63 14.82 -34.98
CA LEU A 848 -21.07 15.22 -33.64
C LEU A 848 -21.92 16.50 -33.79
N CYS A 849 -23.24 16.35 -33.87
CA CYS A 849 -24.18 17.48 -33.88
C CYS A 849 -24.42 17.93 -32.44
N VAL A 850 -24.06 19.16 -32.11
CA VAL A 850 -24.00 19.64 -30.72
C VAL A 850 -24.77 20.95 -30.57
N CYS A 851 -26.07 20.88 -30.27
CA CYS A 851 -26.93 22.04 -30.01
C CYS A 851 -27.08 22.30 -28.50
N PHE A 852 -26.63 23.45 -27.95
CA PHE A 852 -26.77 23.72 -26.50
C PHE A 852 -27.23 25.12 -26.08
N SER A 853 -27.95 25.12 -24.95
CA SER A 853 -28.08 26.22 -23.99
C SER A 853 -27.60 25.73 -22.60
N GLY A 854 -26.43 26.18 -22.11
CA GLY A 854 -25.88 25.66 -20.84
C GLY A 854 -24.37 25.78 -20.64
N SER A 855 -23.81 24.87 -19.82
CA SER A 855 -22.37 24.73 -19.55
C SER A 855 -21.80 23.43 -20.12
N PHE A 856 -20.56 23.49 -20.62
CA PHE A 856 -19.90 22.42 -21.38
C PHE A 856 -18.49 22.16 -20.85
N ALA A 857 -18.06 20.90 -20.84
CA ALA A 857 -16.67 20.51 -20.67
C ALA A 857 -16.33 19.33 -21.59
N MET A 858 -15.17 19.37 -22.27
CA MET A 858 -14.67 18.28 -23.09
C MET A 858 -13.17 18.04 -22.87
N LEU A 859 -12.77 16.78 -22.92
CA LEU A 859 -11.42 16.28 -23.11
C LEU A 859 -11.38 15.54 -24.43
N GLY A 860 -10.61 16.04 -25.39
CA GLY A 860 -10.46 15.46 -26.72
C GLY A 860 -9.01 15.15 -27.06
N TYR A 861 -8.82 14.20 -27.98
CA TYR A 861 -7.54 13.84 -28.57
C TYR A 861 -7.59 14.12 -30.07
N LYS A 862 -6.51 14.71 -30.62
CA LYS A 862 -6.39 15.01 -32.05
C LYS A 862 -5.29 14.14 -32.68
N GLY A 863 -5.61 12.91 -33.01
CA GLY A 863 -4.73 11.98 -33.71
C GLY A 863 -5.53 10.86 -34.39
N GLN A 864 -4.84 9.90 -34.99
CA GLN A 864 -5.48 8.74 -35.63
C GLN A 864 -6.12 7.80 -34.60
N ALA A 865 -5.54 7.72 -33.40
CA ALA A 865 -6.07 6.93 -32.29
C ALA A 865 -7.35 7.56 -31.69
N LYS A 866 -8.19 6.72 -31.09
CA LYS A 866 -9.36 7.14 -30.29
C LYS A 866 -9.18 6.70 -28.83
N PRO A 867 -8.44 7.47 -28.01
CA PRO A 867 -8.23 7.09 -26.63
C PRO A 867 -9.55 7.05 -25.85
N SER A 868 -9.71 6.04 -25.00
CA SER A 868 -10.92 5.83 -24.17
C SER A 868 -11.17 6.96 -23.18
N TRP A 869 -10.16 7.79 -22.93
CA TRP A 869 -10.24 8.93 -22.04
C TRP A 869 -10.92 10.17 -22.63
N ILE A 870 -11.27 10.15 -23.93
CA ILE A 870 -12.07 11.21 -24.53
C ILE A 870 -13.41 11.28 -23.79
N LYS A 871 -13.73 12.44 -23.21
CA LYS A 871 -14.94 12.65 -22.43
C LYS A 871 -15.60 13.96 -22.83
N VAL A 872 -16.91 13.96 -22.89
CA VAL A 872 -17.74 15.14 -23.16
C VAL A 872 -18.85 15.17 -22.13
N LEU A 873 -19.04 16.32 -21.46
CA LEU A 873 -20.08 16.52 -20.46
C LEU A 873 -20.86 17.82 -20.75
N ASN A 874 -22.19 17.69 -20.79
CA ASN A 874 -23.12 18.75 -21.13
C ASN A 874 -24.14 18.94 -20.00
N HIS A 875 -24.23 20.14 -19.44
CA HIS A 875 -25.25 20.48 -18.43
C HIS A 875 -26.14 21.62 -18.93
N ALA A 876 -27.46 21.49 -18.74
CA ALA A 876 -28.43 22.51 -19.09
C ALA A 876 -28.26 23.79 -18.26
N GLY A 877 -28.78 24.94 -18.73
CA GLY A 877 -28.56 26.26 -18.12
C GLY A 877 -28.97 26.44 -16.65
N TYR A 878 -29.76 25.54 -16.09
CA TYR A 878 -30.19 25.52 -14.68
C TYR A 878 -29.42 24.51 -13.80
N GLN A 879 -28.52 23.72 -14.38
CA GLN A 879 -27.70 22.74 -13.66
C GLN A 879 -26.35 23.35 -13.23
N LYS A 880 -25.68 22.71 -12.26
CA LYS A 880 -24.32 23.07 -11.79
C LYS A 880 -23.34 23.05 -12.98
N ALA A 881 -22.25 23.82 -12.94
CA ALA A 881 -21.29 23.87 -14.07
C ALA A 881 -20.73 22.48 -14.42
N ALA A 882 -20.65 22.15 -15.71
CA ALA A 882 -20.03 20.92 -16.20
C ALA A 882 -18.55 20.86 -15.79
N SER A 883 -18.13 19.74 -15.20
CA SER A 883 -16.77 19.52 -14.69
C SER A 883 -16.28 18.13 -15.08
N LEU A 884 -15.12 18.06 -15.74
CA LEU A 884 -14.43 16.82 -16.07
C LEU A 884 -13.11 16.74 -15.29
N GLN A 885 -12.83 15.57 -14.71
CA GLN A 885 -11.53 15.25 -14.12
C GLN A 885 -11.10 13.89 -14.67
N HIS A 886 -9.90 13.84 -15.24
CA HIS A 886 -9.38 12.62 -15.85
C HIS A 886 -7.86 12.65 -15.89
N TYR A 887 -7.24 11.46 -15.81
CA TYR A 887 -5.81 11.30 -16.04
C TYR A 887 -5.61 11.01 -17.51
N VAL A 888 -4.97 11.93 -18.23
CA VAL A 888 -4.53 11.68 -19.60
C VAL A 888 -3.18 10.98 -19.49
N PRO A 889 -3.06 9.68 -19.79
CA PRO A 889 -1.77 8.99 -19.73
C PRO A 889 -0.85 9.65 -20.75
N LEU A 890 0.39 9.98 -20.38
CA LEU A 890 1.37 10.57 -21.31
C LEU A 890 2.18 9.48 -22.00
N LYS A 891 2.76 9.81 -23.17
CA LYS A 891 3.67 8.92 -23.92
C LYS A 891 3.08 7.54 -24.21
N LEU A 892 1.76 7.43 -24.37
CA LEU A 892 1.20 6.18 -24.88
C LEU A 892 1.77 5.94 -26.28
N LYS A 893 2.02 4.68 -26.64
CA LYS A 893 2.48 4.30 -28.00
C LYS A 893 1.56 4.92 -29.07
N GLU A 894 0.26 5.02 -28.78
CA GLU A 894 -0.78 5.65 -29.62
C GLU A 894 -0.65 7.17 -29.86
N TYR A 895 0.29 7.82 -29.16
CA TYR A 895 0.62 9.23 -29.36
C TYR A 895 1.77 9.45 -30.33
N GLN A 896 2.45 8.39 -30.76
CA GLN A 896 3.58 8.45 -31.71
C GLN A 896 4.66 9.44 -31.29
N CYS A 897 5.00 9.44 -30.00
CA CYS A 897 6.03 10.31 -29.46
C CYS A 897 7.41 9.99 -30.06
N PRO A 898 8.20 11.00 -30.49
CA PRO A 898 9.53 10.77 -31.06
C PRO A 898 10.46 10.12 -30.03
N ALA A 899 11.24 9.13 -30.47
CA ALA A 899 12.08 8.28 -29.61
C ALA A 899 13.22 9.01 -28.87
N ASN A 900 13.54 10.27 -29.24
CA ASN A 900 14.65 11.06 -28.70
C ASN A 900 14.19 12.46 -28.25
N GLY A 901 13.35 12.55 -27.21
CA GLY A 901 12.79 13.81 -26.72
C GLY A 901 13.57 14.54 -25.63
N ASP A 902 14.64 13.96 -25.07
CA ASP A 902 15.34 14.54 -23.89
C ASP A 902 16.53 15.47 -24.21
N GLU A 903 16.85 15.76 -25.49
CA GLU A 903 18.04 16.56 -25.83
C GLU A 903 17.84 17.82 -26.69
N SER A 904 16.62 18.22 -27.08
CA SER A 904 16.45 19.40 -27.95
C SER A 904 15.42 20.42 -27.47
N LEU A 905 15.64 21.01 -26.30
CA LEU A 905 15.06 22.31 -25.92
C LEU A 905 16.03 23.10 -25.01
N LYS A 906 17.29 23.18 -25.44
CA LYS A 906 18.19 24.29 -25.11
C LYS A 906 18.48 25.01 -26.43
N PHE A 907 18.25 26.31 -26.45
CA PHE A 907 18.38 27.25 -27.57
C PHE A 907 17.19 27.33 -28.57
N ALA A 908 16.23 28.21 -28.24
CA ALA A 908 15.61 29.14 -29.19
C ALA A 908 14.87 30.26 -28.44
N PHE A 909 15.58 31.10 -27.69
CA PHE A 909 15.09 32.46 -27.43
C PHE A 909 15.56 33.33 -28.60
N SER A 910 14.67 33.57 -29.56
CA SER A 910 14.83 34.61 -30.57
C SER A 910 13.96 35.80 -30.19
N GLN A 911 14.60 36.97 -30.20
CA GLN A 911 14.10 38.27 -29.81
C GLN A 911 12.99 38.82 -30.72
N ASN A 912 12.23 39.75 -30.13
CA ASN A 912 11.57 40.92 -30.70
C ASN A 912 10.49 40.76 -31.79
N HIS A 913 9.26 41.08 -31.39
CA HIS A 913 8.56 42.22 -31.99
C HIS A 913 7.73 42.94 -30.92
N SER A 914 8.14 44.18 -30.62
CA SER A 914 7.30 45.17 -29.95
C SER A 914 6.33 45.75 -30.97
N GLU A 915 5.05 45.81 -30.64
CA GLU A 915 4.16 46.83 -31.18
C GLU A 915 3.48 47.57 -30.03
N HIS A 916 3.51 48.89 -30.19
CA HIS A 916 3.13 49.92 -29.25
C HIS A 916 1.66 49.87 -28.83
N ILE A 917 1.39 50.11 -27.54
CA ILE A 917 0.15 50.79 -27.14
C ILE A 917 0.57 52.01 -26.31
N SER A 918 0.30 53.18 -26.88
CA SER A 918 0.51 54.50 -26.30
C SER A 918 -0.41 54.76 -25.11
N VAL A 919 0.14 55.57 -24.21
CA VAL A 919 -0.45 56.08 -22.97
C VAL A 919 -1.59 57.06 -23.28
N GLU A 920 -2.73 56.90 -22.60
CA GLU A 920 -3.58 58.05 -22.23
C GLU A 920 -4.01 57.91 -20.77
N ALA A 921 -3.66 58.94 -20.01
CA ALA A 921 -4.00 59.13 -18.61
C ALA A 921 -5.32 59.90 -18.49
N VAL A 922 -6.23 59.43 -17.62
CA VAL A 922 -7.29 60.28 -17.06
C VAL A 922 -7.34 60.03 -15.55
N ALA A 923 -7.23 61.14 -14.82
CA ALA A 923 -7.07 61.28 -13.38
C ALA A 923 -8.36 60.94 -12.58
N PRO A 924 -8.28 60.76 -11.25
CA PRO A 924 -9.37 60.28 -10.41
C PRO A 924 -10.33 61.41 -10.03
N ARG A 925 -11.59 61.04 -9.72
CA ARG A 925 -12.50 61.90 -8.95
C ARG A 925 -12.79 61.21 -7.62
N ASP A 926 -12.25 61.85 -6.59
CA ASP A 926 -12.52 61.89 -5.14
C ASP A 926 -12.89 60.60 -4.39
#